data_AF-A0A7J9Z0X0-F1
#
_entry.id   AF-A0A7J9Z0X0-F1
#
_cell.length_a   1.000
_cell.length_b   1.000
_cell.length_c   1.000
_cell.angle_alpha   90.00
_cell.angle_beta   90.00
_cell.angle_gamma   90.00
#
_symmetry.space_group_name_H-M   'P 1'
#
loop_
_entity.id
_entity.type
_entity.pdbx_description
1 polymer ?
#
loop_
_entity_poly.entity_id
_entity_poly.type
_entity_poly.pdbx_seq_one_letter_code
_entity_poly.pdbx_strand_id
1 'polypeptide(L)'
;MSIIRRSLGAAAGLALVLTLVPGYAAAAPRASEKGPVGWDAYRRLDRLPELATATEAHQFSSYDRTGGNNDGFDGTYSCLHQDAGRCVIAEHEGAGEIGSIWFTRDEGNVTKTGNIRIELDGMTVLDAPLQDVVDGKLGAPFVHPLVANGDQSSGGVYLKVPMPYRESMRVSTDNNPLFHHVSHRTFPDAEGVTTFDPSDRAEDVIATLKAAGTADPKPRAKRSRTRHAPVDIPAGGTATIGEQDGAGVLTALKVTLPQLVGPTNPTVTDDGRAFGADGHSQFTAAIDPANEGVRLTRRYDSAIGNQRADVLVDGNKVAEWSPVPPTAGGQWADQTVDLPASATAGKSSVTVRNAFVSSDLDFNEFRYDVDSIVGGEATRTDTVDVGDGNPSEATHDYTIEQAKWFGTRTFSYPPSDEDQELVQPSDPVLANARLWVTVDGRRLVDSPLGEFFGTGLGLYEVRTLMSGVDPEAKTLTSWWPMPYGSHVEVELHNGSDVAIEGGSADVTTGKQARDRGRQAETGTFRATSRAQAVVNGEDYAFLDTPGRGKFIGVTHTMVGQITSGNQRNYLEGDERVYANGATEPQWHGTGTEDFYEAGWYFNRGTFNAPTNGNPAHEISSYGCTYDCTGAYRLTIADAPSFHDGLRFTIEHGPASDMPADYASTAYWYGPGDEAGRSAGR
;
A
#
# COMPACT_ATOMS: atom_id res chain seq x y z
N MET A 1 22.16 -31.65 -101.00
CA MET A 1 21.15 -30.63 -101.33
C MET A 1 20.69 -30.00 -100.02
N SER A 2 20.81 -28.67 -99.88
CA SER A 2 20.00 -27.72 -99.07
C SER A 2 19.43 -28.13 -97.70
N ILE A 3 19.37 -27.35 -96.62
CA ILE A 3 19.59 -25.92 -96.35
C ILE A 3 19.34 -25.69 -94.83
N ILE A 4 20.11 -24.78 -94.21
CA ILE A 4 19.77 -23.78 -93.18
C ILE A 4 19.41 -24.14 -91.70
N ARG A 5 20.12 -23.38 -90.85
CA ARG A 5 20.06 -23.08 -89.40
C ARG A 5 18.70 -22.54 -88.90
N ARG A 6 18.39 -22.74 -87.61
CA ARG A 6 18.27 -21.65 -86.60
C ARG A 6 17.99 -22.21 -85.18
N SER A 7 18.51 -21.45 -84.23
CA SER A 7 18.66 -21.60 -82.77
C SER A 7 17.39 -21.85 -81.95
N LEU A 8 17.48 -22.75 -80.96
CA LEU A 8 16.72 -22.71 -79.70
C LEU A 8 17.70 -22.71 -78.52
N GLY A 9 17.61 -21.71 -77.64
CA GLY A 9 18.28 -21.70 -76.35
C GLY A 9 17.47 -22.51 -75.34
N ALA A 10 18.11 -23.47 -74.67
CA ALA A 10 17.55 -24.22 -73.56
C ALA A 10 18.28 -23.83 -72.27
N ALA A 11 17.51 -23.40 -71.26
CA ALA A 11 17.97 -23.03 -69.94
C ALA A 11 18.50 -24.27 -69.19
N ALA A 12 19.70 -24.16 -68.61
CA ALA A 12 20.30 -25.18 -67.78
C ALA A 12 19.71 -25.11 -66.36
N GLY A 13 19.09 -26.21 -65.92
CA GLY A 13 18.63 -26.40 -64.54
C GLY A 13 19.81 -26.64 -63.61
N LEU A 14 19.86 -25.87 -62.52
CA LEU A 14 20.83 -26.03 -61.44
C LEU A 14 20.32 -27.10 -60.47
N ALA A 15 21.10 -28.17 -60.29
CA ALA A 15 20.83 -29.21 -59.29
C ALA A 15 21.21 -28.68 -57.90
N LEU A 16 20.23 -28.56 -57.00
CA LEU A 16 20.42 -28.16 -55.60
C LEU A 16 20.73 -29.41 -54.76
N VAL A 17 21.95 -29.47 -54.22
CA VAL A 17 22.36 -30.45 -53.21
C VAL A 17 21.78 -30.00 -51.87
N LEU A 18 20.76 -30.71 -51.36
CA LEU A 18 20.26 -30.50 -49.99
C LEU A 18 21.26 -31.09 -48.98
N THR A 19 21.99 -30.20 -48.30
CA THR A 19 22.63 -30.52 -47.02
C THR A 19 21.58 -30.51 -45.93
N LEU A 20 21.31 -31.67 -45.32
CA LEU A 20 20.50 -31.80 -44.11
C LEU A 20 21.21 -31.07 -42.96
N VAL A 21 20.68 -29.91 -42.59
CA VAL A 21 21.00 -29.23 -41.33
C VAL A 21 20.27 -30.00 -40.22
N PRO A 22 20.93 -30.40 -39.12
CA PRO A 22 20.22 -30.98 -37.97
C PRO A 22 19.24 -29.93 -37.45
N GLY A 23 17.94 -30.25 -37.46
CA GLY A 23 16.95 -29.43 -36.79
C GLY A 23 17.30 -29.35 -35.31
N TYR A 24 17.53 -28.14 -34.82
CA TYR A 24 17.51 -27.86 -33.39
C TYR A 24 16.09 -28.16 -32.91
N ALA A 25 15.86 -29.35 -32.37
CA ALA A 25 14.72 -29.56 -31.50
C ALA A 25 14.93 -28.62 -30.31
N ALA A 26 14.08 -27.61 -30.16
CA ALA A 26 14.00 -26.84 -28.93
C ALA A 26 13.78 -27.85 -27.80
N ALA A 27 14.69 -27.87 -26.83
CA ALA A 27 14.49 -28.68 -25.63
C ALA A 27 13.19 -28.22 -24.97
N ALA A 28 12.35 -29.17 -24.52
CA ALA A 28 11.15 -28.84 -23.75
C ALA A 28 11.55 -27.93 -22.56
N PRO A 29 10.79 -26.86 -22.27
CA PRO A 29 11.08 -25.98 -21.14
C PRO A 29 11.13 -26.82 -19.86
N ARG A 30 12.20 -26.71 -19.09
CA ARG A 30 12.28 -27.42 -17.80
C ARG A 30 11.36 -26.72 -16.80
N ALA A 31 10.69 -27.47 -15.93
CA ALA A 31 9.84 -26.99 -14.83
C ALA A 31 10.48 -25.96 -13.84
N SER A 32 11.73 -25.54 -14.06
CA SER A 32 12.42 -24.48 -13.31
C SER A 32 12.23 -23.06 -13.88
N GLU A 33 11.71 -22.90 -15.09
CA GLU A 33 11.60 -21.57 -15.74
C GLU A 33 10.39 -20.75 -15.26
N LYS A 34 9.47 -21.35 -14.49
CA LYS A 34 8.25 -20.72 -13.97
C LYS A 34 8.40 -20.12 -12.57
N GLY A 35 9.50 -20.41 -11.88
CA GLY A 35 9.67 -20.15 -10.46
C GLY A 35 8.75 -21.01 -9.59
N PRO A 36 8.52 -20.64 -8.31
CA PRO A 36 7.46 -21.22 -7.47
C PRO A 36 6.05 -21.00 -8.05
N VAL A 37 5.19 -22.01 -7.91
CA VAL A 37 3.81 -22.06 -8.43
C VAL A 37 2.86 -22.45 -7.31
N GLY A 38 1.68 -21.82 -7.25
CA GLY A 38 0.67 -21.98 -6.22
C GLY A 38 1.21 -21.57 -4.85
N TRP A 39 0.88 -22.35 -3.83
CA TRP A 39 1.33 -22.11 -2.46
C TRP A 39 2.85 -22.08 -2.28
N ASP A 40 3.63 -22.63 -3.20
CA ASP A 40 5.10 -22.53 -3.16
C ASP A 40 5.58 -21.08 -3.30
N ALA A 41 4.78 -20.16 -3.87
CA ALA A 41 5.08 -18.73 -3.87
C ALA A 41 5.33 -18.19 -2.45
N TYR A 42 4.60 -18.71 -1.46
CA TYR A 42 4.76 -18.35 -0.04
C TYR A 42 5.58 -19.37 0.75
N ARG A 43 5.48 -20.67 0.45
CA ARG A 43 6.23 -21.72 1.16
C ARG A 43 7.73 -21.71 0.81
N ARG A 44 8.09 -21.18 -0.36
CA ARG A 44 9.46 -21.20 -0.90
C ARG A 44 10.01 -19.80 -1.20
N LEU A 45 9.82 -18.87 -0.27
CA LEU A 45 10.41 -17.52 -0.35
C LEU A 45 11.96 -17.54 -0.41
N ASP A 46 12.61 -18.65 -0.01
CA ASP A 46 14.04 -18.90 -0.26
C ASP A 46 14.42 -18.94 -1.76
N ARG A 47 13.43 -19.18 -2.63
CA ARG A 47 13.56 -19.25 -4.09
C ARG A 47 13.19 -17.94 -4.80
N LEU A 48 12.87 -16.87 -4.07
CA LEU A 48 12.67 -15.53 -4.67
C LEU A 48 13.78 -15.12 -5.66
N PRO A 49 15.07 -15.48 -5.46
CA PRO A 49 16.10 -15.14 -6.42
C PRO A 49 16.04 -15.88 -7.77
N GLU A 50 15.22 -16.92 -7.94
CA GLU A 50 15.11 -17.62 -9.22
C GLU A 50 14.47 -16.73 -10.28
N LEU A 51 15.17 -16.51 -11.40
CA LEU A 51 14.66 -15.73 -12.52
C LEU A 51 13.71 -16.59 -13.36
N ALA A 52 12.42 -16.26 -13.31
CA ALA A 52 11.35 -16.96 -14.05
C ALA A 52 11.09 -16.32 -15.42
N THR A 53 12.13 -16.18 -16.24
CA THR A 53 12.10 -15.36 -17.47
C THR A 53 11.21 -15.90 -18.58
N ALA A 54 10.68 -17.12 -18.45
CA ALA A 54 9.73 -17.69 -19.40
C ALA A 54 8.27 -17.39 -19.05
N THR A 55 8.02 -16.68 -17.94
CA THR A 55 6.68 -16.28 -17.52
C THR A 55 6.43 -14.81 -17.86
N GLU A 56 5.19 -14.49 -18.17
CA GLU A 56 4.75 -13.12 -18.39
C GLU A 56 3.68 -12.77 -17.37
N ALA A 57 3.72 -11.55 -16.82
CA ALA A 57 2.68 -11.05 -15.94
C ALA A 57 1.72 -10.18 -16.75
N HIS A 58 0.42 -10.39 -16.52
CA HIS A 58 -0.68 -9.71 -17.22
C HIS A 58 -1.77 -9.31 -16.22
N GLN A 59 -2.53 -8.25 -16.50
CA GLN A 59 -3.63 -7.79 -15.65
C GLN A 59 -4.86 -7.54 -16.51
N PHE A 60 -6.00 -8.09 -16.08
CA PHE A 60 -7.29 -7.59 -16.51
C PHE A 60 -7.76 -6.55 -15.51
N SER A 61 -8.18 -5.38 -15.99
CA SER A 61 -8.71 -4.33 -15.14
C SER A 61 -9.86 -3.60 -15.81
N SER A 62 -10.54 -2.77 -15.04
CA SER A 62 -11.62 -1.90 -15.51
C SER A 62 -11.14 -0.57 -16.10
N TYR A 63 -9.83 -0.40 -16.35
CA TYR A 63 -9.22 0.82 -16.84
C TYR A 63 -9.94 1.42 -18.07
N ASP A 64 -9.87 2.75 -18.18
CA ASP A 64 -10.44 3.51 -19.28
C ASP A 64 -9.67 3.28 -20.58
N ARG A 65 -10.29 2.54 -21.49
CA ARG A 65 -9.70 2.23 -22.81
C ARG A 65 -9.52 3.45 -23.72
N THR A 66 -10.04 4.62 -23.33
CA THR A 66 -9.81 5.88 -24.04
C THR A 66 -8.58 6.65 -23.54
N GLY A 67 -7.99 6.21 -22.41
CA GLY A 67 -6.91 6.92 -21.71
C GLY A 67 -7.39 8.10 -20.87
N GLY A 68 -8.69 8.13 -20.53
CA GLY A 68 -9.25 9.02 -19.52
C GLY A 68 -9.22 8.39 -18.13
N ASN A 69 -10.13 8.83 -17.25
CA ASN A 69 -10.22 8.40 -15.85
C ASN A 69 -11.57 7.70 -15.55
N ASN A 70 -12.20 7.06 -16.54
CA ASN A 70 -13.43 6.28 -16.33
C ASN A 70 -13.12 4.80 -16.04
N ASP A 71 -12.28 4.55 -15.04
CA ASP A 71 -11.70 3.23 -14.73
C ASP A 71 -12.64 2.29 -13.98
N GLY A 72 -13.90 2.71 -13.80
CA GLY A 72 -14.90 1.97 -13.07
C GLY A 72 -16.13 2.79 -12.70
N PHE A 73 -16.07 4.13 -12.77
CA PHE A 73 -17.15 5.04 -12.36
C PHE A 73 -18.50 4.72 -13.01
N ASP A 74 -18.52 4.56 -14.35
CA ASP A 74 -19.73 4.16 -15.08
C ASP A 74 -19.85 2.63 -15.27
N GLY A 75 -18.80 1.89 -14.93
CA GLY A 75 -18.68 0.45 -15.19
C GLY A 75 -18.52 0.08 -16.68
N THR A 76 -18.26 1.06 -17.56
CA THR A 76 -18.23 0.88 -19.03
C THR A 76 -17.26 -0.22 -19.47
N TYR A 77 -16.10 -0.31 -18.83
CA TYR A 77 -15.02 -1.21 -19.24
C TYR A 77 -14.83 -2.41 -18.33
N SER A 78 -15.63 -2.51 -17.26
CA SER A 78 -15.50 -3.51 -16.20
C SER A 78 -15.83 -4.93 -16.62
N CYS A 79 -16.73 -5.13 -17.60
CA CYS A 79 -17.01 -6.44 -18.15
C CYS A 79 -16.28 -6.60 -19.49
N LEU A 80 -15.49 -7.66 -19.64
CA LEU A 80 -14.96 -8.08 -20.94
C LEU A 80 -16.10 -8.43 -21.89
N HIS A 81 -17.07 -9.20 -21.40
CA HIS A 81 -18.35 -9.47 -22.06
C HIS A 81 -19.36 -10.05 -21.05
N GLN A 82 -20.59 -10.24 -21.51
CA GLN A 82 -21.66 -10.92 -20.77
C GLN A 82 -21.80 -12.35 -21.25
N ASP A 83 -21.88 -13.31 -20.33
CA ASP A 83 -22.17 -14.71 -20.65
C ASP A 83 -23.04 -15.34 -19.56
N ALA A 84 -24.07 -16.06 -19.98
CA ALA A 84 -25.10 -16.65 -19.11
C ALA A 84 -25.67 -15.69 -18.04
N GLY A 85 -25.69 -14.37 -18.32
CA GLY A 85 -26.17 -13.34 -17.39
C GLY A 85 -25.14 -12.90 -16.34
N ARG A 86 -23.87 -13.29 -16.47
CA ARG A 86 -22.75 -12.87 -15.62
C ARG A 86 -21.81 -11.94 -16.37
N CYS A 87 -21.20 -11.01 -15.63
CA CYS A 87 -20.11 -10.16 -16.10
C CYS A 87 -18.79 -10.95 -16.06
N VAL A 88 -18.21 -11.26 -17.22
CA VAL A 88 -16.87 -11.86 -17.30
C VAL A 88 -15.84 -10.76 -17.17
N ILE A 89 -14.86 -10.94 -16.28
CA ILE A 89 -13.86 -9.91 -15.96
C ILE A 89 -12.43 -10.35 -16.30
N ALA A 90 -12.16 -11.66 -16.38
CA ALA A 90 -10.88 -12.18 -16.83
C ALA A 90 -11.06 -13.54 -17.51
N GLU A 91 -10.35 -13.76 -18.63
CA GLU A 91 -10.28 -15.04 -19.33
C GLU A 91 -8.90 -15.25 -19.95
N HIS A 92 -8.37 -16.46 -19.80
CA HIS A 92 -7.10 -16.85 -20.43
C HIS A 92 -7.13 -18.32 -20.84
N GLU A 93 -6.66 -18.61 -22.05
CA GLU A 93 -6.42 -19.97 -22.54
C GLU A 93 -4.92 -20.29 -22.47
N GLY A 94 -4.59 -21.44 -21.92
CA GLY A 94 -3.22 -21.88 -21.66
C GLY A 94 -2.93 -22.07 -20.17
N ALA A 95 -1.68 -22.43 -19.87
CA ALA A 95 -1.24 -22.58 -18.48
C ALA A 95 -0.94 -21.23 -17.84
N GLY A 96 -1.28 -21.07 -16.56
CA GLY A 96 -1.02 -19.84 -15.83
C GLY A 96 -1.37 -19.94 -14.35
N GLU A 97 -1.38 -18.79 -13.69
CA GLU A 97 -1.70 -18.65 -12.27
C GLU A 97 -2.27 -17.27 -11.96
N ILE A 98 -3.45 -17.22 -11.33
CA ILE A 98 -3.95 -15.98 -10.73
C ILE A 98 -3.10 -15.70 -9.48
N GLY A 99 -2.52 -14.50 -9.39
CA GLY A 99 -1.70 -14.08 -8.26
C GLY A 99 -2.36 -13.05 -7.35
N SER A 100 -3.22 -12.18 -7.90
CA SER A 100 -4.01 -11.22 -7.14
C SER A 100 -5.35 -10.94 -7.82
N ILE A 101 -6.39 -10.75 -7.03
CA ILE A 101 -7.66 -10.17 -7.47
C ILE A 101 -8.00 -9.04 -6.50
N TRP A 102 -8.37 -7.88 -7.02
CA TRP A 102 -8.78 -6.72 -6.24
C TRP A 102 -10.09 -6.14 -6.77
N PHE A 103 -10.88 -5.52 -5.87
CA PHE A 103 -12.08 -4.76 -6.19
C PHE A 103 -12.22 -3.54 -5.28
N THR A 104 -12.92 -2.52 -5.75
CA THR A 104 -13.63 -1.59 -4.86
C THR A 104 -15.00 -1.23 -5.41
N ARG A 105 -15.94 -1.02 -4.49
CA ARG A 105 -17.31 -0.58 -4.77
C ARG A 105 -17.93 -0.06 -3.48
N ASP A 106 -18.72 1.01 -3.57
CA ASP A 106 -19.49 1.55 -2.44
C ASP A 106 -18.63 1.62 -1.15
N GLU A 107 -17.42 2.22 -1.24
CA GLU A 107 -16.43 2.31 -0.15
C GLU A 107 -15.96 0.97 0.44
N GLY A 108 -15.77 -0.04 -0.41
CA GLY A 108 -15.32 -1.39 -0.03
C GLY A 108 -16.46 -2.36 0.28
N ASN A 109 -17.73 -1.92 0.20
CA ASN A 109 -18.88 -2.81 0.24
C ASN A 109 -19.19 -3.39 -1.15
N VAL A 110 -18.72 -4.61 -1.38
CA VAL A 110 -18.83 -5.32 -2.66
C VAL A 110 -20.06 -6.20 -2.76
N THR A 111 -21.03 -6.07 -1.85
CA THR A 111 -22.27 -6.88 -1.86
C THR A 111 -23.02 -6.77 -3.18
N LYS A 112 -23.08 -5.56 -3.78
CA LYS A 112 -23.78 -5.33 -5.05
C LYS A 112 -23.10 -5.97 -6.26
N THR A 113 -21.83 -6.37 -6.16
CA THR A 113 -21.14 -7.15 -7.20
C THR A 113 -21.72 -8.57 -7.32
N GLY A 114 -22.35 -9.08 -6.25
CA GLY A 114 -22.94 -10.42 -6.18
C GLY A 114 -21.90 -11.51 -5.99
N ASN A 115 -22.16 -12.71 -6.52
CA ASN A 115 -21.21 -13.80 -6.41
C ASN A 115 -20.02 -13.61 -7.34
N ILE A 116 -18.81 -13.81 -6.82
CA ILE A 116 -17.64 -14.09 -7.66
C ILE A 116 -17.61 -15.59 -7.97
N ARG A 117 -17.32 -15.92 -9.23
CA ARG A 117 -17.10 -17.29 -9.69
C ARG A 117 -15.76 -17.38 -10.40
N ILE A 118 -14.93 -18.33 -9.96
CA ILE A 118 -13.63 -18.64 -10.55
C ILE A 118 -13.68 -20.07 -11.07
N GLU A 119 -13.40 -20.23 -12.37
CA GLU A 119 -13.38 -21.51 -13.07
C GLU A 119 -11.99 -21.73 -13.66
N LEU A 120 -11.37 -22.86 -13.31
CA LEU A 120 -10.04 -23.24 -13.74
C LEU A 120 -10.10 -24.64 -14.35
N ASP A 121 -9.58 -24.80 -15.55
CA ASP A 121 -9.55 -26.08 -16.30
C ASP A 121 -10.94 -26.77 -16.37
N GLY A 122 -11.99 -25.97 -16.58
CA GLY A 122 -13.38 -26.43 -16.63
C GLY A 122 -14.01 -26.78 -15.26
N MET A 123 -13.33 -26.54 -14.15
CA MET A 123 -13.82 -26.77 -12.79
C MET A 123 -14.10 -25.45 -12.07
N THR A 124 -15.28 -25.29 -11.46
CA THR A 124 -15.55 -24.19 -10.55
C THR A 124 -14.81 -24.41 -9.22
N VAL A 125 -13.83 -23.56 -8.92
CA VAL A 125 -13.03 -23.63 -7.68
C VAL A 125 -13.49 -22.66 -6.60
N LEU A 126 -14.23 -21.62 -6.99
CA LEU A 126 -14.90 -20.68 -6.09
C LEU A 126 -16.21 -20.22 -6.73
N ASP A 127 -17.32 -20.25 -6.00
CA ASP A 127 -18.59 -19.60 -6.35
C ASP A 127 -19.31 -19.22 -5.04
N ALA A 128 -19.25 -17.95 -4.68
CA ALA A 128 -19.77 -17.44 -3.42
C ALA A 128 -20.00 -15.92 -3.48
N PRO A 129 -20.83 -15.35 -2.59
CA PRO A 129 -20.97 -13.90 -2.46
C PRO A 129 -19.60 -13.25 -2.25
N LEU A 130 -19.20 -12.31 -3.11
CA LEU A 130 -17.87 -11.71 -3.05
C LEU A 130 -17.60 -11.09 -1.66
N GLN A 131 -18.61 -10.44 -1.06
CA GLN A 131 -18.52 -9.90 0.30
C GLN A 131 -18.17 -10.97 1.33
N ASP A 132 -18.80 -12.15 1.27
CA ASP A 132 -18.54 -13.23 2.22
C ASP A 132 -17.14 -13.84 2.02
N VAL A 133 -16.62 -13.84 0.79
CA VAL A 133 -15.24 -14.25 0.51
C VAL A 133 -14.27 -13.30 1.18
N VAL A 134 -14.40 -11.99 0.95
CA VAL A 134 -13.45 -10.99 1.45
C VAL A 134 -13.58 -10.72 2.95
N ASP A 135 -14.74 -10.97 3.54
CA ASP A 135 -14.95 -11.00 4.99
C ASP A 135 -14.31 -12.24 5.65
N GLY A 136 -13.82 -13.20 4.86
CA GLY A 136 -13.21 -14.44 5.32
C GLY A 136 -14.20 -15.48 5.84
N LYS A 137 -15.49 -15.37 5.52
CA LYS A 137 -16.56 -16.25 6.05
C LYS A 137 -16.51 -17.66 5.49
N LEU A 138 -15.85 -17.87 4.34
CA LEU A 138 -15.65 -19.21 3.77
C LEU A 138 -14.62 -20.04 4.56
N GLY A 139 -13.83 -19.41 5.43
CA GLY A 139 -12.75 -20.08 6.13
C GLY A 139 -11.55 -20.37 5.21
N ALA A 140 -10.51 -20.97 5.79
CA ALA A 140 -9.23 -21.17 5.10
C ALA A 140 -9.40 -21.99 3.79
N PRO A 141 -8.75 -21.57 2.68
CA PRO A 141 -7.71 -20.52 2.61
C PRO A 141 -8.24 -19.08 2.49
N PHE A 142 -9.54 -18.86 2.33
CA PHE A 142 -10.15 -17.53 2.21
C PHE A 142 -10.37 -16.88 3.58
N VAL A 143 -9.28 -16.53 4.25
CA VAL A 143 -9.28 -15.78 5.52
C VAL A 143 -8.16 -14.74 5.52
N HIS A 144 -8.34 -13.67 6.28
CA HIS A 144 -7.29 -12.67 6.46
C HIS A 144 -5.97 -13.29 6.99
N PRO A 145 -4.81 -12.98 6.38
CA PRO A 145 -4.57 -11.91 5.39
C PRO A 145 -4.53 -12.36 3.92
N LEU A 146 -5.01 -13.57 3.57
CA LEU A 146 -5.11 -13.99 2.17
C LEU A 146 -6.32 -13.37 1.45
N VAL A 147 -7.31 -12.92 2.20
CA VAL A 147 -8.40 -12.07 1.71
C VAL A 147 -8.58 -10.92 2.70
N ALA A 148 -8.99 -9.76 2.21
CA ALA A 148 -9.26 -8.61 3.07
C ALA A 148 -10.47 -7.84 2.58
N ASN A 149 -11.27 -7.35 3.54
CA ASN A 149 -12.39 -6.45 3.28
C ASN A 149 -11.98 -4.97 3.40
N GLY A 150 -12.92 -4.07 3.13
CA GLY A 150 -12.67 -2.63 3.08
C GLY A 150 -12.07 -2.05 4.37
N ASP A 151 -12.39 -2.62 5.53
CA ASP A 151 -11.84 -2.15 6.81
C ASP A 151 -10.41 -2.63 7.04
N GLN A 152 -10.03 -3.79 6.47
CA GLN A 152 -8.71 -4.39 6.61
C GLN A 152 -7.69 -3.84 5.60
N SER A 153 -8.16 -3.34 4.45
CA SER A 153 -7.32 -2.79 3.37
C SER A 153 -7.68 -1.37 2.96
N SER A 154 -8.44 -0.63 3.77
CA SER A 154 -8.73 0.79 3.55
C SER A 154 -9.46 1.09 2.25
N GLY A 155 -10.72 0.66 2.17
CA GLY A 155 -11.66 0.97 1.08
C GLY A 155 -11.59 0.04 -0.13
N GLY A 156 -10.53 -0.76 -0.27
CA GLY A 156 -10.40 -1.84 -1.24
C GLY A 156 -10.65 -3.21 -0.63
N VAL A 157 -10.91 -4.22 -1.46
CA VAL A 157 -10.98 -5.62 -1.06
C VAL A 157 -10.11 -6.47 -1.97
N TYR A 158 -9.47 -7.53 -1.46
CA TYR A 158 -8.59 -8.36 -2.29
C TYR A 158 -8.66 -9.86 -1.96
N LEU A 159 -8.16 -10.66 -2.90
CA LEU A 159 -7.84 -12.07 -2.78
C LEU A 159 -6.40 -12.32 -3.25
N LYS A 160 -5.56 -12.84 -2.35
CA LYS A 160 -4.13 -13.19 -2.54
C LYS A 160 -3.88 -14.69 -2.55
N VAL A 161 -4.92 -15.48 -2.79
CA VAL A 161 -4.80 -16.94 -2.94
C VAL A 161 -4.23 -17.23 -4.33
N PRO A 162 -3.04 -17.85 -4.46
CA PRO A 162 -2.46 -18.16 -5.76
C PRO A 162 -3.21 -19.34 -6.37
N MET A 163 -3.81 -19.14 -7.54
CA MET A 163 -4.65 -20.14 -8.20
C MET A 163 -4.05 -20.58 -9.55
N PRO A 164 -3.15 -21.58 -9.55
CA PRO A 164 -2.60 -22.14 -10.78
C PRO A 164 -3.65 -22.91 -11.60
N TYR A 165 -3.47 -22.93 -12.91
CA TYR A 165 -4.32 -23.64 -13.86
C TYR A 165 -3.51 -24.08 -15.09
N ARG A 166 -3.96 -25.12 -15.77
CA ARG A 166 -3.18 -25.82 -16.80
C ARG A 166 -3.63 -25.50 -18.22
N GLU A 167 -4.90 -25.23 -18.40
CA GLU A 167 -5.58 -25.14 -19.70
C GLU A 167 -6.40 -23.86 -19.83
N SER A 168 -7.08 -23.42 -18.77
CA SER A 168 -7.93 -22.22 -18.85
C SER A 168 -8.20 -21.58 -17.49
N MET A 169 -8.38 -20.26 -17.51
CA MET A 169 -8.88 -19.47 -16.38
C MET A 169 -10.05 -18.60 -16.84
N ARG A 170 -11.08 -18.53 -16.00
CA ARG A 170 -12.21 -17.63 -16.17
C ARG A 170 -12.67 -17.10 -14.81
N VAL A 171 -12.81 -15.77 -14.71
CA VAL A 171 -13.35 -15.08 -13.53
C VAL A 171 -14.56 -14.27 -13.95
N SER A 172 -15.67 -14.42 -13.22
CA SER A 172 -16.91 -13.69 -13.48
C SER A 172 -17.64 -13.28 -12.21
N THR A 173 -18.38 -12.19 -12.28
CA THR A 173 -19.26 -11.70 -11.21
C THR A 173 -20.71 -11.71 -11.67
N ASP A 174 -21.68 -11.81 -10.75
CA ASP A 174 -23.10 -11.73 -11.12
C ASP A 174 -23.43 -10.38 -11.75
N ASN A 175 -22.95 -9.30 -11.14
CA ASN A 175 -23.18 -7.93 -11.60
C ASN A 175 -21.86 -7.27 -11.99
N ASN A 176 -21.95 -6.20 -12.78
CA ASN A 176 -20.81 -5.34 -13.08
C ASN A 176 -20.14 -4.89 -11.77
N PRO A 177 -18.83 -5.16 -11.57
CA PRO A 177 -18.14 -4.87 -10.31
C PRO A 177 -17.77 -3.39 -10.13
N LEU A 178 -17.87 -2.57 -11.17
CA LEU A 178 -17.22 -1.25 -11.28
C LEU A 178 -15.70 -1.42 -11.34
N PHE A 179 -14.98 -1.20 -10.24
CA PHE A 179 -13.52 -1.26 -10.22
C PHE A 179 -13.03 -2.68 -9.91
N HIS A 180 -12.09 -3.19 -10.70
CA HIS A 180 -11.44 -4.48 -10.41
C HIS A 180 -10.09 -4.60 -11.09
N HIS A 181 -9.21 -5.43 -10.50
CA HIS A 181 -8.02 -5.99 -11.13
C HIS A 181 -8.00 -7.51 -10.98
N VAL A 182 -7.51 -8.22 -11.99
CA VAL A 182 -7.13 -9.65 -11.94
C VAL A 182 -5.72 -9.77 -12.50
N SER A 183 -4.73 -9.80 -11.61
CA SER A 183 -3.32 -9.97 -11.95
C SER A 183 -2.98 -11.47 -12.00
N HIS A 184 -2.39 -11.90 -13.11
CA HIS A 184 -2.02 -13.29 -13.33
C HIS A 184 -0.69 -13.41 -14.05
N ARG A 185 -0.07 -14.58 -13.94
CA ARG A 185 1.09 -14.96 -14.73
C ARG A 185 0.70 -16.02 -15.74
N THR A 186 1.22 -15.93 -16.96
CA THR A 186 1.09 -16.96 -17.98
C THR A 186 2.36 -17.80 -18.01
N PHE A 187 2.19 -19.08 -18.35
CA PHE A 187 3.26 -20.06 -18.39
C PHE A 187 3.43 -20.62 -19.80
N PRO A 188 4.67 -20.98 -20.20
CA PRO A 188 4.93 -21.49 -21.56
C PRO A 188 4.28 -22.85 -21.83
N ASP A 189 4.02 -23.63 -20.77
CA ASP A 189 3.38 -24.95 -20.83
C ASP A 189 2.82 -25.33 -19.44
N ALA A 190 2.06 -26.43 -19.38
CA ALA A 190 1.48 -26.94 -18.14
C ALA A 190 2.40 -27.89 -17.34
N GLU A 191 3.66 -28.10 -17.74
CA GLU A 191 4.59 -28.98 -17.02
C GLU A 191 4.95 -28.39 -15.65
N GLY A 192 4.76 -29.20 -14.61
CA GLY A 192 4.99 -28.80 -13.21
C GLY A 192 3.87 -27.92 -12.62
N VAL A 193 2.78 -27.70 -13.35
CA VAL A 193 1.62 -26.93 -12.91
C VAL A 193 0.49 -27.87 -12.53
N THR A 194 -0.05 -27.73 -11.33
CA THR A 194 -1.26 -28.43 -10.88
C THR A 194 -2.36 -27.40 -10.72
N THR A 195 -3.55 -27.68 -11.23
CA THR A 195 -4.73 -26.83 -11.04
C THR A 195 -4.96 -26.62 -9.55
N PHE A 196 -5.36 -25.40 -9.17
CA PHE A 196 -5.68 -25.03 -7.80
C PHE A 196 -6.66 -26.02 -7.16
N ASP A 197 -6.30 -26.50 -5.97
CA ASP A 197 -7.14 -27.39 -5.15
C ASP A 197 -7.79 -26.56 -4.04
N PRO A 198 -9.10 -26.27 -4.12
CA PRO A 198 -9.80 -25.48 -3.10
C PRO A 198 -9.89 -26.21 -1.73
N SER A 199 -9.50 -27.48 -1.64
CA SER A 199 -9.46 -28.22 -0.39
C SER A 199 -8.15 -28.02 0.42
N ASP A 200 -7.08 -27.49 -0.19
CA ASP A 200 -5.88 -27.08 0.55
C ASP A 200 -6.19 -25.81 1.35
N ARG A 201 -6.26 -25.96 2.67
CA ARG A 201 -6.55 -24.88 3.61
C ARG A 201 -5.37 -23.92 3.78
N ALA A 202 -4.15 -24.30 3.39
CA ALA A 202 -2.93 -23.50 3.48
C ALA A 202 -2.68 -22.85 4.85
N GLU A 203 -2.98 -23.57 5.94
CA GLU A 203 -2.88 -23.05 7.32
C GLU A 203 -1.44 -22.65 7.70
N ASP A 204 -0.45 -23.32 7.12
CA ASP A 204 0.98 -23.00 7.26
C ASP A 204 1.35 -21.66 6.60
N VAL A 205 0.78 -21.38 5.43
CA VAL A 205 0.93 -20.10 4.72
C VAL A 205 0.25 -18.99 5.51
N ILE A 206 -0.98 -19.20 5.96
CA ILE A 206 -1.71 -18.21 6.78
C ILE A 206 -0.94 -17.86 8.05
N ALA A 207 -0.37 -18.85 8.74
CA ALA A 207 0.44 -18.63 9.93
C ALA A 207 1.70 -17.81 9.62
N THR A 208 2.36 -18.09 8.49
CA THR A 208 3.53 -17.34 8.01
C THR A 208 3.18 -15.89 7.71
N LEU A 209 2.08 -15.66 6.97
CA LEU A 209 1.63 -14.32 6.59
C LEU A 209 1.19 -13.49 7.80
N LYS A 210 0.56 -14.10 8.81
CA LYS A 210 0.21 -13.41 10.07
C LYS A 210 1.42 -12.95 10.89
N ALA A 211 2.60 -13.52 10.64
CA ALA A 211 3.85 -13.11 11.29
C ALA A 211 4.64 -12.07 10.48
N ALA A 212 4.11 -11.58 9.35
CA ALA A 212 4.73 -10.53 8.56
C ALA A 212 5.14 -9.32 9.41
N GLY A 213 6.28 -8.72 9.09
CA GLY A 213 6.87 -7.62 9.86
C GLY A 213 7.59 -8.02 11.14
N THR A 214 7.38 -9.24 11.65
CA THR A 214 7.87 -9.64 12.99
C THR A 214 8.79 -10.87 12.98
N ALA A 215 8.78 -11.65 11.91
CA ALA A 215 9.60 -12.86 11.78
C ALA A 215 10.09 -13.09 10.36
N ASP A 216 11.24 -13.76 10.23
CA ASP A 216 11.74 -14.23 8.93
C ASP A 216 10.78 -15.30 8.37
N PRO A 217 10.11 -15.07 7.22
CA PRO A 217 9.15 -16.04 6.68
C PRO A 217 9.83 -17.19 5.93
N LYS A 218 11.15 -17.15 5.73
CA LYS A 218 11.89 -18.13 4.93
C LYS A 218 12.34 -19.30 5.80
N PRO A 219 12.49 -20.51 5.21
CA PRO A 219 13.27 -21.57 5.82
C PRO A 219 14.69 -21.09 6.16
N ARG A 220 15.17 -21.40 7.37
CA ARG A 220 16.51 -21.02 7.82
C ARG A 220 17.59 -21.57 6.87
N ALA A 221 18.44 -20.67 6.36
CA ALA A 221 19.55 -21.06 5.50
C ALA A 221 20.56 -21.97 6.22
N LYS A 222 21.18 -22.89 5.47
CA LYS A 222 22.17 -23.82 6.01
C LYS A 222 23.41 -23.08 6.47
N ARG A 223 23.97 -23.48 7.62
CA ARG A 223 25.18 -22.88 8.21
C ARG A 223 25.05 -21.36 8.41
N SER A 224 23.86 -20.88 8.76
CA SER A 224 23.68 -19.45 8.98
C SER A 224 24.51 -18.92 10.16
N ARG A 225 25.03 -17.71 10.01
CA ARG A 225 25.82 -16.98 11.00
C ARG A 225 25.37 -15.53 11.01
N THR A 226 25.25 -14.97 12.20
CA THR A 226 24.90 -13.56 12.41
C THR A 226 26.12 -12.84 12.95
N ARG A 227 26.49 -11.75 12.28
CA ARG A 227 27.49 -10.80 12.76
C ARG A 227 26.75 -9.64 13.42
N HIS A 228 27.18 -9.31 14.63
CA HIS A 228 26.72 -8.15 15.38
C HIS A 228 27.75 -7.03 15.24
N ALA A 229 27.31 -5.80 14.99
CA ALA A 229 28.16 -4.63 14.86
C ALA A 229 27.54 -3.42 15.57
N PRO A 230 28.32 -2.61 16.33
CA PRO A 230 27.86 -1.30 16.78
C PRO A 230 27.72 -0.35 15.58
N VAL A 231 26.83 0.63 15.69
CA VAL A 231 26.56 1.63 14.65
C VAL A 231 26.65 3.02 15.26
N ASP A 232 27.80 3.65 15.07
CA ASP A 232 28.05 5.06 15.39
C ASP A 232 28.68 5.69 14.15
N ILE A 233 27.96 6.60 13.49
CA ILE A 233 28.33 7.15 12.18
C ILE A 233 28.16 8.67 12.19
N PRO A 234 29.25 9.44 12.13
CA PRO A 234 29.15 10.89 12.01
C PRO A 234 28.45 11.29 10.71
N ALA A 235 27.94 12.52 10.64
CA ALA A 235 27.40 13.08 9.40
C ALA A 235 28.40 12.93 8.24
N GLY A 236 27.95 12.42 7.09
CA GLY A 236 28.77 12.10 5.92
C GLY A 236 29.65 10.85 6.05
N GLY A 237 29.64 10.17 7.21
CA GLY A 237 30.44 8.98 7.47
C GLY A 237 29.82 7.69 6.92
N THR A 238 30.58 6.59 6.98
CA THR A 238 30.13 5.25 6.60
C THR A 238 30.65 4.22 7.60
N ALA A 239 29.86 3.19 7.88
CA ALA A 239 30.28 2.04 8.68
C ALA A 239 29.91 0.72 8.01
N THR A 240 30.87 -0.20 7.91
CA THR A 240 30.63 -1.59 7.50
C THR A 240 30.00 -2.36 8.65
N ILE A 241 28.76 -2.80 8.46
CA ILE A 241 27.98 -3.54 9.46
C ILE A 241 27.98 -5.06 9.21
N GLY A 242 28.37 -5.49 8.01
CA GLY A 242 28.48 -6.90 7.65
C GLY A 242 29.41 -7.12 6.47
N GLU A 243 30.14 -8.23 6.47
CA GLU A 243 30.92 -8.66 5.31
C GLU A 243 31.08 -10.19 5.35
N GLN A 244 31.15 -10.84 4.19
CA GLN A 244 31.38 -12.28 4.11
C GLN A 244 32.00 -12.69 2.78
N ASP A 245 33.11 -13.41 2.85
CA ASP A 245 33.73 -14.06 1.70
C ASP A 245 33.12 -15.43 1.38
N GLY A 246 33.23 -15.81 0.11
CA GLY A 246 32.80 -17.07 -0.49
C GLY A 246 31.32 -17.12 -0.82
N ALA A 247 30.94 -17.89 -1.84
CA ALA A 247 29.55 -18.00 -2.29
C ALA A 247 28.54 -18.29 -1.16
N GLY A 248 27.49 -17.49 -1.10
CA GLY A 248 26.49 -17.54 -0.02
C GLY A 248 25.22 -16.76 -0.34
N VAL A 249 24.44 -16.51 0.72
CA VAL A 249 23.24 -15.67 0.68
C VAL A 249 23.17 -14.85 1.96
N LEU A 250 22.98 -13.54 1.83
CA LEU A 250 22.58 -12.65 2.92
C LEU A 250 21.07 -12.87 3.11
N THR A 251 20.65 -13.31 4.29
CA THR A 251 19.27 -13.77 4.52
C THR A 251 18.47 -12.86 5.44
N ALA A 252 19.15 -12.07 6.27
CA ALA A 252 18.53 -11.09 7.12
C ALA A 252 19.51 -9.95 7.46
N LEU A 253 18.97 -8.76 7.58
CA LEU A 253 19.61 -7.57 8.12
C LEU A 253 18.67 -6.96 9.15
N LYS A 254 19.16 -6.61 10.33
CA LYS A 254 18.43 -5.82 11.32
C LYS A 254 19.30 -4.64 11.73
N VAL A 255 18.74 -3.44 11.75
CA VAL A 255 19.38 -2.22 12.26
C VAL A 255 18.53 -1.68 13.40
N THR A 256 19.14 -1.36 14.53
CA THR A 256 18.49 -0.74 15.69
C THR A 256 19.12 0.62 15.92
N LEU A 257 18.33 1.68 15.85
CA LEU A 257 18.77 3.07 16.00
C LEU A 257 17.99 3.74 17.15
N PRO A 258 18.45 3.60 18.41
CA PRO A 258 17.69 4.04 19.59
C PRO A 258 17.32 5.52 19.61
N GLN A 259 18.06 6.37 18.88
CA GLN A 259 17.81 7.80 18.76
C GLN A 259 16.55 8.15 17.96
N LEU A 260 16.03 7.24 17.12
CA LEU A 260 14.91 7.55 16.25
C LEU A 260 13.63 7.72 17.09
N VAL A 261 12.86 8.73 16.76
CA VAL A 261 11.55 9.04 17.32
C VAL A 261 10.56 9.02 16.16
N GLY A 262 9.42 8.37 16.39
CA GLY A 262 8.35 8.29 15.40
C GLY A 262 7.20 9.21 15.79
N PRO A 263 6.39 9.64 14.82
CA PRO A 263 5.14 10.35 15.06
C PRO A 263 4.25 9.65 16.09
N THR A 264 3.65 10.45 16.97
CA THR A 264 2.67 10.00 17.96
C THR A 264 1.32 10.61 17.60
N ASN A 265 0.48 9.85 16.89
CA ASN A 265 -0.86 10.29 16.52
C ASN A 265 -1.92 9.38 17.17
N PRO A 266 -2.12 9.45 18.49
CA PRO A 266 -3.17 8.67 19.15
C PRO A 266 -4.54 9.04 18.57
N THR A 267 -5.23 8.05 18.02
CA THR A 267 -6.60 8.21 17.54
C THR A 267 -7.58 8.11 18.70
N VAL A 268 -8.62 8.93 18.68
CA VAL A 268 -9.79 8.82 19.55
C VAL A 268 -10.98 8.40 18.70
N THR A 269 -11.64 7.30 19.09
CA THR A 269 -12.93 6.91 18.51
C THR A 269 -14.04 7.51 19.36
N ASP A 270 -14.93 8.25 18.72
CA ASP A 270 -16.04 8.91 19.38
C ASP A 270 -17.28 8.88 18.48
N ASP A 271 -18.46 8.81 19.06
CA ASP A 271 -19.71 8.96 18.34
C ASP A 271 -20.34 10.32 18.61
N GLY A 272 -21.27 10.72 17.75
CA GLY A 272 -21.71 12.11 17.70
C GLY A 272 -22.97 12.32 16.88
N ARG A 273 -23.41 13.58 16.89
CA ARG A 273 -24.59 14.05 16.15
C ARG A 273 -24.26 15.33 15.40
N ALA A 274 -25.01 15.62 14.35
CA ALA A 274 -24.95 16.92 13.68
C ALA A 274 -26.33 17.44 13.30
N PHE A 275 -26.50 18.76 13.25
CA PHE A 275 -27.72 19.43 12.81
C PHE A 275 -27.40 20.61 11.88
N GLY A 276 -28.37 20.99 11.05
CA GLY A 276 -28.20 22.04 10.03
C GLY A 276 -29.12 23.23 10.23
N ALA A 277 -29.40 23.95 9.14
CA ALA A 277 -30.32 25.09 9.12
C ALA A 277 -31.65 24.80 9.85
N ASP A 278 -32.11 25.78 10.62
CA ASP A 278 -33.28 25.71 11.52
C ASP A 278 -33.20 24.66 12.65
N GLY A 279 -32.05 23.99 12.79
CA GLY A 279 -31.78 22.98 13.82
C GLY A 279 -31.13 23.52 15.08
N HIS A 280 -31.16 22.70 16.13
CA HIS A 280 -30.46 22.96 17.38
C HIS A 280 -30.26 21.66 18.16
N SER A 281 -29.29 21.68 19.08
CA SER A 281 -29.19 20.73 20.18
C SER A 281 -29.42 21.41 21.52
N GLN A 282 -29.77 20.63 22.54
CA GLN A 282 -29.93 21.11 23.89
C GLN A 282 -29.61 20.01 24.90
N PHE A 283 -28.92 20.37 25.99
CA PHE A 283 -28.63 19.48 27.12
C PHE A 283 -28.56 20.28 28.43
N THR A 284 -28.64 19.60 29.56
CA THR A 284 -28.47 20.15 30.90
C THR A 284 -27.13 19.70 31.47
N ALA A 285 -26.33 20.62 31.99
CA ALA A 285 -25.02 20.33 32.59
C ALA A 285 -24.93 20.82 34.03
N ALA A 286 -24.24 20.07 34.88
CA ALA A 286 -23.91 20.42 36.25
C ALA A 286 -22.77 21.46 36.31
N ILE A 287 -22.92 22.43 37.20
CA ILE A 287 -21.95 23.50 37.41
C ILE A 287 -21.82 23.82 38.91
N ASP A 288 -20.70 24.43 39.32
CA ASP A 288 -20.49 24.83 40.70
C ASP A 288 -21.33 26.08 41.03
N PRO A 289 -22.19 26.11 42.07
CA PRO A 289 -22.91 27.31 42.47
C PRO A 289 -22.05 28.53 42.77
N ALA A 290 -20.79 28.33 43.15
CA ALA A 290 -19.80 29.38 43.38
C ALA A 290 -19.09 29.87 42.11
N ASN A 291 -19.51 29.39 40.92
CA ASN A 291 -18.89 29.79 39.66
C ASN A 291 -18.98 31.30 39.41
N GLU A 292 -17.91 31.83 38.81
CA GLU A 292 -17.76 33.19 38.27
C GLU A 292 -17.97 33.20 36.75
N GLY A 293 -18.56 32.14 36.19
CA GLY A 293 -18.65 31.84 34.77
C GLY A 293 -18.39 30.36 34.51
N VAL A 294 -18.70 29.91 33.31
CA VAL A 294 -18.51 28.52 32.89
C VAL A 294 -17.79 28.51 31.56
N ARG A 295 -16.72 27.73 31.45
CA ARG A 295 -16.05 27.46 30.19
C ARG A 295 -16.64 26.19 29.60
N LEU A 296 -17.16 26.29 28.38
CA LEU A 296 -17.70 25.17 27.63
C LEU A 296 -16.74 24.84 26.48
N THR A 297 -16.19 23.63 26.48
CA THR A 297 -15.30 23.14 25.43
C THR A 297 -15.96 21.99 24.69
N ARG A 298 -15.97 22.02 23.36
CA ARG A 298 -16.59 21.02 22.52
C ARG A 298 -15.58 20.32 21.63
N ARG A 299 -15.62 18.99 21.58
CA ARG A 299 -14.98 18.18 20.53
C ARG A 299 -15.84 18.15 19.28
N TYR A 300 -15.23 18.42 18.13
CA TYR A 300 -15.89 18.41 16.84
C TYR A 300 -14.94 17.96 15.71
N ASP A 301 -15.53 17.52 14.61
CA ASP A 301 -14.81 17.30 13.35
C ASP A 301 -14.57 18.63 12.65
N SER A 302 -13.31 19.02 12.60
CA SER A 302 -12.85 20.27 12.02
C SER A 302 -12.72 20.24 10.51
N ALA A 303 -12.92 19.10 9.84
CA ALA A 303 -13.01 19.04 8.38
C ALA A 303 -14.23 19.81 7.84
N ILE A 304 -15.28 19.93 8.66
CA ILE A 304 -16.43 20.79 8.38
C ILE A 304 -16.14 22.17 8.93
N GLY A 305 -15.91 23.13 8.04
CA GLY A 305 -15.52 24.49 8.39
C GLY A 305 -16.68 25.42 8.71
N ASN A 306 -16.31 26.60 9.21
CA ASN A 306 -17.16 27.77 9.41
C ASN A 306 -18.42 27.50 10.24
N GLN A 307 -18.36 26.51 11.12
CA GLN A 307 -19.45 26.13 12.03
C GLN A 307 -19.73 27.26 13.02
N ARG A 308 -20.97 27.75 13.02
CA ARG A 308 -21.48 28.79 13.92
C ARG A 308 -22.80 28.36 14.51
N ALA A 309 -22.92 28.50 15.82
CA ALA A 309 -24.18 28.35 16.53
C ALA A 309 -24.26 29.32 17.70
N ASP A 310 -25.46 29.86 17.92
CA ASP A 310 -25.77 30.66 19.10
C ASP A 310 -25.83 29.76 20.33
N VAL A 311 -25.19 30.19 21.42
CA VAL A 311 -25.22 29.47 22.70
C VAL A 311 -26.18 30.17 23.63
N LEU A 312 -27.26 29.47 23.98
CA LEU A 312 -28.27 29.94 24.91
C LEU A 312 -28.15 29.19 26.24
N VAL A 313 -28.23 29.92 27.35
CA VAL A 313 -28.34 29.37 28.70
C VAL A 313 -29.73 29.67 29.24
N ASP A 314 -30.47 28.62 29.59
CA ASP A 314 -31.86 28.67 30.04
C ASP A 314 -32.75 29.54 29.13
N GLY A 315 -32.57 29.39 27.81
CA GLY A 315 -33.33 30.08 26.77
C GLY A 315 -32.87 31.50 26.42
N ASN A 316 -31.81 32.02 27.04
CA ASN A 316 -31.27 33.34 26.71
C ASN A 316 -29.94 33.21 25.96
N LYS A 317 -29.77 33.88 24.82
CA LYS A 317 -28.49 33.92 24.10
C LYS A 317 -27.44 34.64 24.94
N VAL A 318 -26.33 33.97 25.20
CA VAL A 318 -25.24 34.47 26.06
C VAL A 318 -23.88 34.43 25.38
N ALA A 319 -23.71 33.57 24.37
CA ALA A 319 -22.48 33.47 23.59
C ALA A 319 -22.75 32.94 22.18
N GLU A 320 -21.69 32.71 21.41
CA GLU A 320 -21.72 32.14 20.06
C GLU A 320 -20.45 31.32 19.82
N TRP A 321 -20.59 30.15 19.20
CA TRP A 321 -19.48 29.42 18.61
C TRP A 321 -18.99 30.17 17.36
N SER A 322 -17.77 30.69 17.40
CA SER A 322 -17.20 31.50 16.31
C SER A 322 -16.78 30.62 15.13
N PRO A 323 -16.82 31.14 13.88
CA PRO A 323 -16.40 30.35 12.73
C PRO A 323 -14.90 30.08 12.76
N VAL A 324 -14.51 28.84 12.50
CA VAL A 324 -13.12 28.42 12.28
C VAL A 324 -13.03 27.82 10.87
N PRO A 325 -12.04 28.17 10.04
CA PRO A 325 -11.83 27.53 8.74
C PRO A 325 -11.70 26.01 8.87
N PRO A 326 -12.08 25.22 7.85
CA PRO A 326 -11.92 23.78 7.90
C PRO A 326 -10.44 23.40 8.00
N THR A 327 -10.13 22.37 8.78
CA THR A 327 -8.85 21.67 8.73
C THR A 327 -8.94 20.52 7.72
N ALA A 328 -7.87 19.75 7.59
CA ALA A 328 -7.95 18.53 6.82
C ALA A 328 -8.89 17.49 7.47
N GLY A 329 -9.39 16.60 6.62
CA GLY A 329 -10.18 15.43 7.03
C GLY A 329 -9.44 14.55 8.02
N GLY A 330 -10.18 13.89 8.91
CA GLY A 330 -9.59 12.91 9.83
C GLY A 330 -9.04 13.48 11.13
N GLN A 331 -9.35 14.74 11.47
CA GLN A 331 -8.85 15.42 12.66
C GLN A 331 -9.95 15.80 13.65
N TRP A 332 -9.66 15.59 14.93
CA TRP A 332 -10.41 16.20 16.01
C TRP A 332 -9.90 17.61 16.29
N ALA A 333 -10.81 18.50 16.65
CA ALA A 333 -10.46 19.76 17.28
C ALA A 333 -11.36 20.01 18.48
N ASP A 334 -10.85 20.80 19.42
CA ASP A 334 -11.62 21.33 20.54
C ASP A 334 -11.86 22.83 20.33
N GLN A 335 -13.09 23.26 20.52
CA GLN A 335 -13.47 24.66 20.48
C GLN A 335 -14.04 25.09 21.83
N THR A 336 -13.67 26.27 22.29
CA THR A 336 -14.07 26.78 23.61
C THR A 336 -14.88 28.06 23.52
N VAL A 337 -15.90 28.19 24.35
CA VAL A 337 -16.69 29.41 24.57
C VAL A 337 -16.91 29.64 26.07
N ASP A 338 -16.74 30.87 26.52
CA ASP A 338 -16.97 31.25 27.92
C ASP A 338 -18.41 31.78 28.10
N LEU A 339 -19.14 31.20 29.04
CA LEU A 339 -20.47 31.60 29.46
C LEU A 339 -20.36 32.56 30.65
N PRO A 340 -21.02 33.73 30.61
CA PRO A 340 -20.83 34.76 31.62
C PRO A 340 -21.51 34.41 32.95
N ALA A 341 -20.93 34.87 34.07
CA ALA A 341 -21.52 34.76 35.40
C ALA A 341 -22.98 35.25 35.48
N SER A 342 -23.34 36.25 34.67
CA SER A 342 -24.72 36.76 34.60
C SER A 342 -25.75 35.71 34.18
N ALA A 343 -25.30 34.64 33.52
CA ALA A 343 -26.11 33.51 33.10
C ALA A 343 -25.99 32.27 34.00
N THR A 344 -24.90 32.14 34.77
CA THR A 344 -24.53 30.88 35.45
C THR A 344 -24.38 30.98 36.98
N ALA A 345 -24.12 32.17 37.53
CA ALA A 345 -23.77 32.33 38.94
C ALA A 345 -24.92 31.90 39.88
N GLY A 346 -24.57 31.21 40.97
CA GLY A 346 -25.52 30.71 41.97
C GLY A 346 -26.35 29.50 41.57
N LYS A 347 -26.17 28.97 40.34
CA LYS A 347 -26.86 27.79 39.85
C LYS A 347 -25.99 26.55 40.03
N SER A 348 -26.60 25.40 40.33
CA SER A 348 -25.93 24.10 40.35
C SER A 348 -26.02 23.34 39.02
N SER A 349 -26.83 23.85 38.09
CA SER A 349 -27.05 23.27 36.77
C SER A 349 -27.58 24.34 35.81
N VAL A 350 -27.31 24.17 34.52
CA VAL A 350 -27.82 25.03 33.45
C VAL A 350 -28.25 24.21 32.24
N THR A 351 -29.31 24.64 31.54
CA THR A 351 -29.66 24.08 30.23
C THR A 351 -28.98 24.90 29.14
N VAL A 352 -28.09 24.26 28.39
CA VAL A 352 -27.36 24.82 27.26
C VAL A 352 -28.05 24.40 25.97
N ARG A 353 -28.28 25.35 25.07
CA ARG A 353 -28.81 25.11 23.73
C ARG A 353 -27.87 25.70 22.68
N ASN A 354 -27.47 24.89 21.70
CA ASN A 354 -26.69 25.30 20.54
C ASN A 354 -27.64 25.45 19.35
N ALA A 355 -27.94 26.69 18.92
CA ALA A 355 -28.85 26.95 17.81
C ALA A 355 -28.07 27.31 16.54
N PHE A 356 -28.33 26.58 15.44
CA PHE A 356 -27.57 26.72 14.20
C PHE A 356 -27.61 28.16 13.64
N VAL A 357 -26.46 28.63 13.14
CA VAL A 357 -26.35 29.90 12.41
C VAL A 357 -25.81 29.67 11.00
N SER A 358 -24.67 29.00 10.85
CA SER A 358 -24.07 28.67 9.54
C SER A 358 -23.01 27.58 9.67
N SER A 359 -22.68 26.89 8.57
CA SER A 359 -21.52 26.00 8.45
C SER A 359 -21.25 25.70 6.96
N ASP A 360 -20.11 25.08 6.66
CA ASP A 360 -19.83 24.58 5.31
C ASP A 360 -20.66 23.31 4.97
N LEU A 361 -21.11 22.55 5.98
CA LEU A 361 -22.00 21.39 5.82
C LEU A 361 -23.09 21.32 6.91
N ASP A 362 -22.68 21.09 8.16
CA ASP A 362 -23.55 21.03 9.35
C ASP A 362 -22.78 21.50 10.61
N PHE A 363 -23.45 21.57 11.76
CA PHE A 363 -22.83 21.79 13.06
C PHE A 363 -22.77 20.44 13.78
N ASN A 364 -21.57 19.91 13.99
CA ASN A 364 -21.36 18.56 14.55
C ASN A 364 -20.79 18.60 15.97
N GLU A 365 -21.22 17.66 16.81
CA GLU A 365 -20.91 17.62 18.24
C GLU A 365 -20.75 16.18 18.70
N PHE A 366 -19.69 15.93 19.46
CA PHE A 366 -19.31 14.59 19.96
C PHE A 366 -19.20 14.60 21.49
N ARG A 367 -18.64 15.68 22.05
CA ARG A 367 -18.49 15.81 23.50
C ARG A 367 -18.40 17.28 23.91
N TYR A 368 -18.91 17.57 25.10
CA TYR A 368 -18.75 18.82 25.82
C TYR A 368 -18.10 18.60 27.18
N ASP A 369 -17.03 19.33 27.39
CA ASP A 369 -16.35 19.50 28.66
C ASP A 369 -16.86 20.80 29.31
N VAL A 370 -17.40 20.69 30.52
CA VAL A 370 -18.04 21.80 31.24
C VAL A 370 -17.20 22.13 32.47
N ASP A 371 -16.47 23.22 32.41
CA ASP A 371 -15.57 23.67 33.47
C ASP A 371 -16.15 24.92 34.17
N SER A 372 -16.48 24.80 35.45
CA SER A 372 -16.87 25.97 36.25
C SER A 372 -15.63 26.77 36.66
N ILE A 373 -15.67 28.09 36.50
CA ILE A 373 -14.58 28.98 36.91
C ILE A 373 -14.79 29.38 38.36
N VAL A 374 -13.95 28.93 39.29
CA VAL A 374 -14.06 29.22 40.73
C VAL A 374 -12.74 29.82 41.21
N GLY A 375 -12.79 31.04 41.77
CA GLY A 375 -11.56 31.74 42.19
C GLY A 375 -10.59 32.01 41.03
N GLY A 376 -11.11 32.16 39.82
CA GLY A 376 -10.34 32.35 38.59
C GLY A 376 -9.77 31.07 37.95
N GLU A 377 -9.98 29.89 38.54
CA GLU A 377 -9.50 28.61 38.03
C GLU A 377 -10.65 27.81 37.39
N ALA A 378 -10.44 27.31 36.17
CA ALA A 378 -11.40 26.44 35.50
C ALA A 378 -11.28 25.01 36.03
N THR A 379 -12.34 24.49 36.64
CA THR A 379 -12.40 23.12 37.16
C THR A 379 -13.52 22.35 36.50
N ARG A 380 -13.22 21.14 36.03
CA ARG A 380 -14.21 20.23 35.44
C ARG A 380 -15.34 19.94 36.42
N THR A 381 -16.55 20.38 36.09
CA THR A 381 -17.76 20.09 36.86
C THR A 381 -18.66 19.08 36.19
N ASP A 382 -18.63 18.98 34.86
CA ASP A 382 -19.43 17.99 34.13
C ASP A 382 -18.83 17.62 32.77
N THR A 383 -19.25 16.49 32.22
CA THR A 383 -18.91 16.06 30.86
C THR A 383 -20.14 15.48 30.19
N VAL A 384 -20.60 16.16 29.15
CA VAL A 384 -21.73 15.73 28.33
C VAL A 384 -21.16 15.05 27.10
N ASP A 385 -21.39 13.76 26.98
CA ASP A 385 -20.91 12.93 25.89
C ASP A 385 -22.12 12.69 24.97
N VAL A 386 -21.96 12.95 23.68
CA VAL A 386 -23.05 13.06 22.70
C VAL A 386 -22.93 11.91 21.73
N GLY A 387 -23.89 10.98 21.76
CA GLY A 387 -23.82 9.73 21.02
C GLY A 387 -24.61 8.62 21.70
N ASP A 388 -24.72 7.48 21.01
CA ASP A 388 -25.35 6.27 21.53
C ASP A 388 -24.35 5.36 22.27
N GLY A 389 -23.05 5.68 22.23
CA GLY A 389 -21.95 4.90 22.79
C GLY A 389 -21.94 4.84 24.33
N ASN A 390 -22.67 5.74 25.01
CA ASN A 390 -22.75 5.81 26.46
C ASN A 390 -24.07 6.46 26.93
N PRO A 391 -24.47 6.34 28.21
CA PRO A 391 -25.76 6.85 28.69
C PRO A 391 -25.80 8.37 28.93
N SER A 392 -24.76 9.13 28.59
CA SER A 392 -24.60 10.54 28.98
C SER A 392 -25.71 11.43 28.41
N GLU A 393 -26.18 11.19 27.19
CA GLU A 393 -27.29 11.95 26.63
C GLU A 393 -28.56 11.86 27.49
N ALA A 394 -28.88 10.66 27.99
CA ALA A 394 -30.04 10.44 28.84
C ALA A 394 -29.85 11.10 30.22
N THR A 395 -28.62 11.15 30.76
CA THR A 395 -28.36 11.81 32.05
C THR A 395 -28.38 13.33 31.97
N HIS A 396 -28.16 13.88 30.77
CA HIS A 396 -28.12 15.32 30.53
C HIS A 396 -29.36 15.84 29.79
N ASP A 397 -30.44 15.06 29.69
CA ASP A 397 -31.65 15.41 28.95
C ASP A 397 -31.35 15.94 27.53
N TYR A 398 -30.36 15.34 26.86
CA TYR A 398 -29.92 15.77 25.55
C TYR A 398 -31.04 15.59 24.51
N THR A 399 -31.24 16.60 23.67
CA THR A 399 -32.19 16.59 22.55
C THR A 399 -31.59 17.27 21.33
N ILE A 400 -32.03 16.84 20.15
CA ILE A 400 -31.61 17.41 18.86
C ILE A 400 -32.82 17.57 17.94
N GLU A 401 -32.90 18.71 17.26
CA GLU A 401 -33.89 18.99 16.22
C GLU A 401 -33.20 19.25 14.87
N GLN A 402 -33.84 18.81 13.78
CA GLN A 402 -33.31 18.87 12.42
C GLN A 402 -31.93 18.19 12.26
N ALA A 403 -31.78 17.03 12.91
CA ALA A 403 -30.57 16.23 12.79
C ALA A 403 -30.25 15.88 11.33
N LYS A 404 -28.97 15.96 10.99
CA LYS A 404 -28.40 15.67 9.67
C LYS A 404 -27.55 14.41 9.68
N TRP A 405 -26.90 14.13 10.80
CA TRP A 405 -25.97 13.00 10.92
C TRP A 405 -25.99 12.41 12.33
N PHE A 406 -25.76 11.09 12.38
CA PHE A 406 -25.50 10.29 13.56
C PHE A 406 -24.44 9.27 13.18
N GLY A 407 -23.42 9.08 14.01
CA GLY A 407 -22.44 8.03 13.75
C GLY A 407 -21.18 8.14 14.57
N THR A 408 -20.22 7.27 14.25
CA THR A 408 -18.91 7.16 14.90
C THR A 408 -17.82 7.65 13.97
N ARG A 409 -16.79 8.29 14.53
CA ARG A 409 -15.56 8.68 13.84
C ARG A 409 -14.35 8.32 14.68
N THR A 410 -13.26 8.00 14.00
CA THR A 410 -11.97 7.69 14.63
C THR A 410 -10.92 8.61 14.04
N PHE A 411 -10.61 9.70 14.74
CA PHE A 411 -9.69 10.74 14.29
C PHE A 411 -8.56 10.95 15.30
N SER A 412 -7.50 11.64 14.88
CA SER A 412 -6.42 12.08 15.76
C SER A 412 -6.50 13.57 16.01
N TYR A 413 -5.96 14.05 17.13
CA TYR A 413 -5.68 15.48 17.27
C TYR A 413 -4.44 15.84 16.45
N PRO A 414 -4.36 17.08 15.91
CA PRO A 414 -3.12 17.58 15.33
C PRO A 414 -1.97 17.47 16.34
N PRO A 415 -0.77 17.08 15.89
CA PRO A 415 0.38 16.98 16.79
C PRO A 415 0.73 18.35 17.36
N SER A 416 1.15 18.37 18.62
CA SER A 416 1.63 19.60 19.25
C SER A 416 2.98 20.04 18.65
N ASP A 417 3.37 21.29 18.88
CA ASP A 417 4.71 21.77 18.51
C ASP A 417 5.81 20.91 19.16
N GLU A 418 5.59 20.45 20.40
CA GLU A 418 6.51 19.56 21.12
C GLU A 418 6.61 18.19 20.43
N ASP A 419 5.49 17.60 20.01
CA ASP A 419 5.50 16.32 19.27
C ASP A 419 6.28 16.43 17.96
N GLN A 420 6.13 17.55 17.24
CA GLN A 420 6.83 17.81 15.99
C GLN A 420 8.34 18.03 16.21
N GLU A 421 8.72 18.80 17.23
CA GLU A 421 10.13 19.03 17.59
C GLU A 421 10.84 17.72 18.00
N LEU A 422 10.13 16.78 18.63
CA LEU A 422 10.68 15.48 19.03
C LEU A 422 10.99 14.56 17.84
N VAL A 423 10.17 14.61 16.78
CA VAL A 423 10.35 13.77 15.59
C VAL A 423 11.42 14.34 14.66
N GLN A 424 11.52 15.67 14.56
CA GLN A 424 12.34 16.40 13.59
C GLN A 424 13.77 15.87 13.40
N PRO A 425 14.54 15.45 14.43
CA PRO A 425 15.91 14.94 14.23
C PRO A 425 15.97 13.56 13.55
N SER A 426 14.86 12.82 13.53
CA SER A 426 14.78 11.45 13.00
C SER A 426 14.55 11.41 11.50
N ASP A 427 13.78 12.36 10.96
CA ASP A 427 13.39 12.36 9.56
C ASP A 427 14.60 12.51 8.62
N PRO A 428 15.58 13.41 8.87
CA PRO A 428 16.77 13.48 8.04
C PRO A 428 17.59 12.19 8.04
N VAL A 429 17.64 11.47 9.17
CA VAL A 429 18.34 10.18 9.27
C VAL A 429 17.63 9.14 8.41
N LEU A 430 16.30 9.01 8.52
CA LEU A 430 15.53 8.07 7.71
C LEU A 430 15.58 8.42 6.21
N ALA A 431 15.48 9.70 5.87
CA ALA A 431 15.48 10.17 4.49
C ALA A 431 16.86 10.11 3.81
N ASN A 432 17.97 10.26 4.56
CA ASN A 432 19.30 10.45 3.97
C ASN A 432 20.36 9.45 4.41
N ALA A 433 20.21 8.73 5.53
CA ALA A 433 21.07 7.59 5.78
C ALA A 433 20.72 6.46 4.80
N ARG A 434 21.73 5.81 4.23
CA ARG A 434 21.59 4.87 3.12
C ARG A 434 22.08 3.50 3.49
N LEU A 435 21.30 2.48 3.12
CA LEU A 435 21.75 1.10 3.11
C LEU A 435 22.50 0.83 1.80
N TRP A 436 23.76 0.43 1.93
CA TRP A 436 24.58 -0.03 0.80
C TRP A 436 24.83 -1.53 0.93
N VAL A 437 24.55 -2.28 -0.15
CA VAL A 437 24.97 -3.68 -0.27
C VAL A 437 25.78 -3.84 -1.55
N THR A 438 27.06 -4.15 -1.37
CA THR A 438 27.99 -4.45 -2.44
C THR A 438 28.14 -5.95 -2.57
N VAL A 439 27.77 -6.51 -3.73
CA VAL A 439 27.89 -7.93 -4.06
C VAL A 439 28.91 -8.06 -5.18
N ASP A 440 29.94 -8.88 -4.95
CA ASP A 440 30.97 -9.20 -5.95
C ASP A 440 31.59 -7.93 -6.60
N GLY A 441 31.81 -6.90 -5.77
CA GLY A 441 32.40 -5.61 -6.18
C GLY A 441 31.44 -4.62 -6.83
N ARG A 442 30.13 -4.92 -6.88
CA ARG A 442 29.09 -4.04 -7.45
C ARG A 442 28.10 -3.63 -6.36
N ARG A 443 27.86 -2.33 -6.19
CA ARG A 443 26.79 -1.83 -5.31
C ARG A 443 25.45 -2.03 -5.98
N LEU A 444 24.67 -2.98 -5.45
CA LEU A 444 23.38 -3.40 -6.03
C LEU A 444 22.17 -2.97 -5.19
N VAL A 445 22.40 -2.62 -3.92
CA VAL A 445 21.44 -1.93 -3.07
C VAL A 445 22.05 -0.59 -2.71
N ASP A 446 21.33 0.48 -3.03
CA ASP A 446 21.65 1.83 -2.63
C ASP A 446 20.35 2.60 -2.41
N SER A 447 19.87 2.63 -1.17
CA SER A 447 18.56 3.18 -0.81
C SER A 447 18.61 3.98 0.48
N PRO A 448 17.85 5.09 0.60
CA PRO A 448 17.52 5.65 1.92
C PRO A 448 16.96 4.59 2.85
N LEU A 449 17.26 4.69 4.15
CA LEU A 449 16.76 3.75 5.16
C LEU A 449 15.24 3.78 5.24
N GLY A 450 14.64 4.96 5.41
CA GLY A 450 13.20 5.13 5.49
C GLY A 450 12.50 4.49 4.28
N GLU A 451 12.92 4.88 3.08
CA GLU A 451 12.36 4.33 1.85
C GLU A 451 12.58 2.81 1.73
N PHE A 452 13.79 2.28 1.96
CA PHE A 452 14.06 0.84 1.84
C PHE A 452 13.18 -0.03 2.74
N PHE A 453 12.74 0.49 3.88
CA PHE A 453 11.91 -0.25 4.83
C PHE A 453 10.42 0.12 4.77
N GLY A 454 10.01 1.02 3.86
CA GLY A 454 8.60 1.43 3.70
C GLY A 454 8.12 2.48 4.70
N THR A 455 9.05 3.21 5.31
CA THR A 455 8.83 4.21 6.36
C THR A 455 9.42 5.57 5.95
N GLY A 456 9.22 5.95 4.69
CA GLY A 456 9.88 7.13 4.09
C GLY A 456 9.40 8.49 4.61
N LEU A 457 8.21 8.56 5.22
CA LEU A 457 7.68 9.79 5.83
C LEU A 457 8.16 10.03 7.28
N GLY A 458 8.71 9.02 7.95
CA GLY A 458 9.04 9.08 9.38
C GLY A 458 9.08 7.68 9.97
N LEU A 459 9.38 7.51 11.27
CA LEU A 459 9.43 6.18 11.89
C LEU A 459 8.01 5.67 12.22
N TYR A 460 7.40 4.93 11.29
CA TYR A 460 6.09 4.30 11.42
C TYR A 460 6.22 2.77 11.52
N GLU A 461 5.18 2.11 12.03
CA GLU A 461 5.10 0.66 12.00
C GLU A 461 4.89 0.16 10.58
N VAL A 462 5.76 -0.77 10.14
CA VAL A 462 5.66 -1.44 8.85
C VAL A 462 5.67 -2.95 9.07
N ARG A 463 4.69 -3.67 8.51
CA ARG A 463 4.59 -5.14 8.62
C ARG A 463 4.49 -5.87 7.28
N THR A 464 5.48 -5.70 6.42
CA THR A 464 5.56 -6.43 5.15
C THR A 464 6.06 -7.87 5.36
N LEU A 465 5.85 -8.75 4.38
CA LEU A 465 6.33 -10.13 4.44
C LEU A 465 7.86 -10.20 4.50
N MET A 466 8.56 -9.28 3.83
CA MET A 466 10.02 -9.36 3.62
C MET A 466 10.81 -8.26 4.33
N SER A 467 10.13 -7.37 5.06
CA SER A 467 10.71 -6.35 5.92
C SER A 467 9.74 -5.92 7.02
N GLY A 468 10.24 -5.30 8.08
CA GLY A 468 9.43 -4.71 9.12
C GLY A 468 10.13 -3.57 9.84
N VAL A 469 9.33 -2.66 10.39
CA VAL A 469 9.78 -1.56 11.24
C VAL A 469 9.00 -1.62 12.54
N ASP A 470 9.72 -1.73 13.65
CA ASP A 470 9.19 -1.64 14.99
C ASP A 470 9.57 -0.27 15.57
N PRO A 471 8.62 0.68 15.63
CA PRO A 471 8.88 2.03 16.12
C PRO A 471 9.05 2.09 17.64
N GLU A 472 8.67 1.06 18.41
CA GLU A 472 8.92 0.98 19.85
C GLU A 472 10.35 0.48 20.10
N ALA A 473 10.73 -0.62 19.45
CA ALA A 473 12.08 -1.18 19.55
C ALA A 473 13.12 -0.45 18.69
N LYS A 474 12.72 0.60 17.95
CA LYS A 474 13.57 1.40 17.04
C LYS A 474 14.34 0.54 16.05
N THR A 475 13.68 -0.50 15.55
CA THR A 475 14.31 -1.58 14.79
C THR A 475 13.75 -1.61 13.37
N LEU A 476 14.64 -1.67 12.37
CA LEU A 476 14.33 -1.87 10.96
C LEU A 476 14.93 -3.21 10.52
N THR A 477 14.09 -4.15 10.07
CA THR A 477 14.50 -5.52 9.73
C THR A 477 14.11 -5.89 8.29
N SER A 478 15.01 -6.57 7.58
CA SER A 478 14.82 -7.04 6.21
C SER A 478 15.21 -8.51 6.12
N TRP A 479 14.43 -9.26 5.35
CA TRP A 479 14.58 -10.70 5.15
C TRP A 479 14.75 -11.05 3.66
N TRP A 480 15.01 -10.09 2.78
CA TRP A 480 15.26 -10.37 1.37
C TRP A 480 16.44 -11.34 1.22
N PRO A 481 16.30 -12.47 0.49
CA PRO A 481 17.44 -13.31 0.17
C PRO A 481 18.29 -12.61 -0.89
N MET A 482 19.54 -12.29 -0.57
CA MET A 482 20.49 -11.65 -1.47
C MET A 482 21.67 -12.60 -1.74
N PRO A 483 21.61 -13.43 -2.80
CA PRO A 483 22.71 -14.33 -3.17
C PRO A 483 23.96 -13.56 -3.61
N TYR A 484 25.13 -14.11 -3.32
CA TYR A 484 26.42 -13.56 -3.75
C TYR A 484 27.40 -14.70 -4.11
N GLY A 485 28.26 -14.47 -5.10
CA GLY A 485 29.14 -15.49 -5.68
C GLY A 485 30.50 -15.61 -4.98
N SER A 486 31.07 -14.49 -4.55
CA SER A 486 32.43 -14.41 -4.01
C SER A 486 32.54 -13.55 -2.76
N HIS A 487 31.80 -12.44 -2.67
CA HIS A 487 31.87 -11.53 -1.54
C HIS A 487 30.58 -10.71 -1.42
N VAL A 488 30.16 -10.43 -0.19
CA VAL A 488 29.14 -9.43 0.12
C VAL A 488 29.66 -8.50 1.21
N GLU A 489 29.40 -7.22 1.05
CA GLU A 489 29.64 -6.16 2.02
C GLU A 489 28.35 -5.38 2.23
N VAL A 490 28.02 -5.10 3.50
CA VAL A 490 26.84 -4.35 3.92
C VAL A 490 27.31 -3.15 4.74
N GLU A 491 26.95 -1.96 4.30
CA GLU A 491 27.34 -0.70 4.92
C GLU A 491 26.12 0.18 5.20
N LEU A 492 26.24 1.01 6.23
CA LEU A 492 25.38 2.16 6.43
C LEU A 492 26.18 3.42 6.13
N HIS A 493 25.69 4.26 5.23
CA HIS A 493 26.25 5.57 4.96
C HIS A 493 25.33 6.64 5.52
N ASN A 494 25.83 7.48 6.42
CA ASN A 494 25.05 8.58 6.97
C ASN A 494 25.13 9.79 6.03
N GLY A 495 24.17 9.91 5.11
CA GLY A 495 24.04 11.07 4.23
C GLY A 495 23.32 12.26 4.88
N SER A 496 22.88 12.15 6.13
CA SER A 496 22.24 13.24 6.87
C SER A 496 23.26 14.14 7.57
N ASP A 497 22.79 15.28 8.06
CA ASP A 497 23.54 16.20 8.93
C ASP A 497 23.45 15.83 10.42
N VAL A 498 22.65 14.82 10.78
CA VAL A 498 22.48 14.30 12.13
C VAL A 498 23.36 13.06 12.30
N ALA A 499 24.21 13.02 13.34
CA ALA A 499 25.03 11.84 13.63
C ALA A 499 24.15 10.65 14.03
N ILE A 500 24.52 9.44 13.60
CA ILE A 500 23.93 8.19 14.10
C ILE A 500 24.76 7.74 15.31
N GLU A 501 24.13 7.53 16.45
CA GLU A 501 24.77 7.27 17.75
C GLU A 501 24.06 6.14 18.51
N GLY A 502 24.84 5.28 19.16
CA GLY A 502 24.33 4.22 20.04
C GLY A 502 23.54 3.13 19.30
N GLY A 503 23.69 3.03 17.98
CA GLY A 503 23.01 2.04 17.16
C GLY A 503 23.68 0.67 17.20
N SER A 504 22.99 -0.32 16.66
CA SER A 504 23.54 -1.65 16.42
C SER A 504 22.95 -2.29 15.16
N ALA A 505 23.67 -3.25 14.59
CA ALA A 505 23.22 -3.99 13.43
C ALA A 505 23.57 -5.48 13.52
N ASP A 506 22.65 -6.30 13.02
CA ASP A 506 22.79 -7.75 12.89
C ASP A 506 22.69 -8.13 11.42
N VAL A 507 23.76 -8.71 10.88
CA VAL A 507 23.82 -9.20 9.48
C VAL A 507 23.93 -10.71 9.48
N THR A 508 22.95 -11.38 8.90
CA THR A 508 22.90 -12.85 8.85
C THR A 508 23.18 -13.38 7.46
N THR A 509 24.28 -14.12 7.31
CA THR A 509 24.66 -14.82 6.08
C THR A 509 24.53 -16.33 6.24
N GLY A 510 24.41 -17.06 5.14
CA GLY A 510 24.35 -18.51 5.14
C GLY A 510 24.69 -19.12 3.79
N LYS A 511 24.54 -20.44 3.68
CA LYS A 511 24.65 -21.15 2.40
C LYS A 511 23.28 -21.26 1.75
N GLN A 512 23.22 -20.83 0.49
CA GLN A 512 22.05 -21.05 -0.35
C GLN A 512 21.76 -22.55 -0.46
N ALA A 513 20.49 -22.92 -0.33
CA ALA A 513 20.07 -24.28 -0.60
C ALA A 513 20.23 -24.56 -2.11
N ARG A 514 21.22 -25.39 -2.47
CA ARG A 514 21.35 -25.89 -3.84
C ARG A 514 20.39 -27.05 -4.03
N ASP A 515 19.35 -26.88 -4.84
CA ASP A 515 18.57 -28.01 -5.32
C ASP A 515 19.34 -28.68 -6.47
N ARG A 516 19.91 -29.87 -6.21
CA ARG A 516 20.85 -30.54 -7.13
C ARG A 516 20.21 -31.02 -8.45
N GLY A 517 18.89 -30.83 -8.61
CA GLY A 517 18.13 -31.18 -9.81
C GLY A 517 17.59 -30.00 -10.63
N ARG A 518 17.74 -28.74 -10.20
CA ARG A 518 17.15 -27.57 -10.87
C ARG A 518 18.24 -26.55 -11.25
N GLN A 519 18.32 -26.22 -12.55
CA GLN A 519 19.24 -25.24 -13.13
C GLN A 519 18.55 -23.87 -13.33
N ALA A 520 17.76 -23.39 -12.36
CA ALA A 520 17.25 -22.02 -12.45
C ALA A 520 18.42 -21.04 -12.37
N GLU A 521 18.43 -20.01 -13.21
CA GLU A 521 19.40 -18.93 -13.07
C GLU A 521 19.07 -18.15 -11.78
N THR A 522 20.01 -18.11 -10.85
CA THR A 522 19.89 -17.34 -9.62
C THR A 522 20.24 -15.89 -9.92
N GLY A 523 19.27 -14.99 -9.74
CA GLY A 523 19.48 -13.55 -9.76
C GLY A 523 20.07 -13.03 -8.45
N THR A 524 20.65 -11.84 -8.52
CA THR A 524 21.11 -11.07 -7.38
C THR A 524 20.07 -10.02 -7.02
N PHE A 525 19.80 -9.86 -5.72
CA PHE A 525 18.86 -8.86 -5.23
C PHE A 525 19.38 -7.45 -5.52
N ARG A 526 18.46 -6.57 -5.89
CA ARG A 526 18.70 -5.17 -6.23
C ARG A 526 17.62 -4.31 -5.60
N ALA A 527 18.03 -3.13 -5.15
CA ALA A 527 17.13 -2.07 -4.74
C ALA A 527 17.48 -0.82 -5.53
N THR A 528 16.53 -0.34 -6.33
CA THR A 528 16.69 0.85 -7.16
C THR A 528 15.79 1.95 -6.59
N SER A 529 16.41 2.92 -5.94
CA SER A 529 15.68 4.04 -5.35
C SER A 529 15.70 5.26 -6.25
N ARG A 530 14.59 5.99 -6.25
CA ARG A 530 14.42 7.24 -7.01
C ARG A 530 13.66 8.24 -6.16
N ALA A 531 13.98 9.53 -6.29
CA ALA A 531 13.22 10.62 -5.68
C ALA A 531 13.24 11.82 -6.62
N GLN A 532 12.07 12.38 -6.92
CA GLN A 532 11.94 13.56 -7.76
C GLN A 532 10.57 14.21 -7.59
N ALA A 533 10.50 15.52 -7.84
CA ALA A 533 9.26 16.17 -8.23
C ALA A 533 8.75 15.52 -9.52
N VAL A 534 7.47 15.18 -9.56
CA VAL A 534 6.83 14.62 -10.76
C VAL A 534 6.72 15.66 -11.87
N VAL A 535 6.67 15.20 -13.12
CA VAL A 535 6.66 16.08 -14.30
C VAL A 535 5.32 15.95 -14.99
N ASN A 536 4.58 17.06 -15.06
CA ASN A 536 3.26 17.11 -15.68
C ASN A 536 3.25 16.50 -17.09
N GLY A 537 2.43 15.47 -17.29
CA GLY A 537 2.28 14.70 -18.52
C GLY A 537 3.24 13.51 -18.65
N GLU A 538 4.04 13.21 -17.62
CA GLU A 538 4.97 12.07 -17.61
C GLU A 538 4.76 11.20 -16.37
N ASP A 539 4.45 9.91 -16.59
CA ASP A 539 4.38 8.94 -15.50
C ASP A 539 5.70 8.90 -14.69
N TYR A 540 5.58 8.70 -13.38
CA TYR A 540 6.72 8.42 -12.52
C TYR A 540 7.19 6.97 -12.70
N ALA A 541 8.46 6.74 -13.02
CA ALA A 541 9.00 5.39 -13.16
C ALA A 541 9.55 4.87 -11.83
N PHE A 542 9.00 3.74 -11.35
CA PHE A 542 9.57 2.93 -10.27
C PHE A 542 10.84 2.23 -10.74
N LEU A 543 10.79 1.64 -11.94
CA LEU A 543 11.93 0.96 -12.54
C LEU A 543 11.86 1.07 -14.07
N ASP A 544 12.95 1.53 -14.68
CA ASP A 544 13.19 1.47 -16.11
C ASP A 544 14.58 0.86 -16.31
N THR A 545 14.62 -0.41 -16.75
CA THR A 545 15.86 -1.16 -16.83
C THR A 545 15.88 -2.12 -18.03
N PRO A 546 16.98 -2.17 -18.80
CA PRO A 546 17.15 -3.18 -19.83
C PRO A 546 17.57 -4.53 -19.21
N GLY A 547 17.54 -5.57 -20.04
CA GLY A 547 18.03 -6.89 -19.66
C GLY A 547 16.95 -7.77 -19.04
N ARG A 548 17.36 -8.73 -18.22
CA ARG A 548 16.44 -9.71 -17.62
C ARG A 548 16.33 -9.53 -16.12
N GLY A 549 15.18 -9.89 -15.57
CA GLY A 549 14.96 -9.82 -14.14
C GLY A 549 13.56 -10.20 -13.72
N LYS A 550 13.27 -9.92 -12.45
CA LYS A 550 11.98 -10.13 -11.83
C LYS A 550 11.72 -9.04 -10.78
N PHE A 551 10.69 -8.25 -10.99
CA PHE A 551 10.22 -7.23 -10.05
C PHE A 551 9.40 -7.90 -8.94
N ILE A 552 9.70 -7.59 -7.68
CA ILE A 552 9.11 -8.28 -6.51
C ILE A 552 8.45 -7.33 -5.52
N GLY A 553 8.51 -6.01 -5.76
CA GLY A 553 7.77 -5.03 -4.98
C GLY A 553 8.36 -3.63 -5.05
N VAL A 554 7.67 -2.71 -4.39
CA VAL A 554 8.04 -1.30 -4.28
C VAL A 554 7.55 -0.73 -2.96
N THR A 555 8.33 0.19 -2.39
CA THR A 555 7.86 1.20 -1.45
C THR A 555 7.73 2.53 -2.18
N HIS A 556 6.77 3.34 -1.75
CA HIS A 556 6.45 4.61 -2.39
C HIS A 556 6.04 5.65 -1.35
N THR A 557 6.81 6.72 -1.28
CA THR A 557 6.53 7.92 -0.50
C THR A 557 6.02 9.01 -1.44
N MET A 558 4.82 9.50 -1.20
CA MET A 558 4.15 10.48 -2.04
C MET A 558 3.82 11.72 -1.23
N VAL A 559 4.39 12.86 -1.60
CA VAL A 559 4.13 14.16 -0.97
C VAL A 559 3.31 15.01 -1.94
N GLY A 560 2.00 15.14 -1.69
CA GLY A 560 1.10 15.93 -2.50
C GLY A 560 1.33 17.43 -2.34
N GLN A 561 1.40 18.16 -3.45
CA GLN A 561 1.64 19.62 -3.49
C GLN A 561 0.38 20.40 -3.90
N ILE A 562 -0.80 19.83 -3.68
CA ILE A 562 -2.09 20.38 -4.09
C ILE A 562 -2.59 21.37 -3.04
N THR A 563 -2.75 22.63 -3.42
CA THR A 563 -3.03 23.73 -2.47
C THR A 563 -4.52 23.97 -2.21
N SER A 564 -5.41 23.44 -3.04
CA SER A 564 -6.87 23.61 -2.91
C SER A 564 -7.64 22.51 -3.65
N GLY A 565 -8.92 22.35 -3.33
CA GLY A 565 -9.75 21.27 -3.89
C GLY A 565 -9.44 19.92 -3.22
N ASN A 566 -9.52 18.83 -3.99
CA ASN A 566 -9.16 17.51 -3.49
C ASN A 566 -7.63 17.37 -3.39
N GLN A 567 -7.07 17.48 -2.19
CA GLN A 567 -5.63 17.37 -1.97
C GLN A 567 -5.08 15.95 -2.17
N ARG A 568 -5.93 14.93 -2.27
CA ARG A 568 -5.54 13.53 -2.52
C ARG A 568 -5.62 13.14 -3.99
N ASN A 569 -5.96 14.07 -4.89
CA ASN A 569 -6.11 13.78 -6.32
C ASN A 569 -4.80 13.31 -7.00
N TYR A 570 -3.64 13.45 -6.34
CA TYR A 570 -2.38 12.85 -6.81
C TYR A 570 -2.39 11.31 -6.74
N LEU A 571 -3.39 10.71 -6.09
CA LEU A 571 -3.57 9.27 -5.97
C LEU A 571 -4.44 8.65 -7.06
N GLU A 572 -4.99 9.42 -7.99
CA GLU A 572 -5.80 8.86 -9.11
C GLU A 572 -4.96 8.16 -10.19
N GLY A 573 -3.64 8.06 -10.02
CA GLY A 573 -2.77 7.65 -11.11
C GLY A 573 -2.73 6.15 -11.37
N ASP A 574 -2.91 5.73 -12.62
CA ASP A 574 -2.80 4.33 -13.02
C ASP A 574 -1.36 3.85 -13.04
N GLU A 575 -1.12 2.64 -12.52
CA GLU A 575 0.13 1.95 -12.75
C GLU A 575 0.18 1.31 -14.15
N ARG A 576 1.37 1.30 -14.78
CA ARG A 576 1.58 0.70 -16.10
C ARG A 576 2.85 -0.13 -16.14
N VAL A 577 2.74 -1.37 -16.64
CA VAL A 577 3.88 -2.29 -16.78
C VAL A 577 4.08 -2.67 -18.24
N TYR A 578 5.27 -2.38 -18.75
CA TYR A 578 5.75 -2.75 -20.07
C TYR A 578 6.97 -3.65 -19.90
N ALA A 579 6.83 -4.95 -20.14
CA ALA A 579 7.96 -5.87 -20.18
C ALA A 579 8.35 -6.19 -21.62
N ASN A 580 9.63 -6.50 -21.82
CA ASN A 580 10.16 -7.08 -23.06
C ASN A 580 9.90 -6.24 -24.32
N GLY A 581 9.88 -4.91 -24.18
CA GLY A 581 9.66 -3.99 -25.29
C GLY A 581 8.22 -3.93 -25.79
N ALA A 582 7.24 -4.40 -24.99
CA ALA A 582 5.82 -4.25 -25.31
C ALA A 582 5.45 -2.78 -25.53
N THR A 583 4.66 -2.52 -26.58
CA THR A 583 4.16 -1.17 -26.90
C THR A 583 2.89 -0.80 -26.16
N GLU A 584 2.19 -1.80 -25.63
CA GLU A 584 0.99 -1.65 -24.81
C GLU A 584 1.30 -2.20 -23.41
N PRO A 585 0.69 -1.62 -22.36
CA PRO A 585 0.88 -2.10 -21.01
C PRO A 585 0.29 -3.51 -20.85
N GLN A 586 1.08 -4.44 -20.31
CA GLN A 586 0.59 -5.76 -19.92
C GLN A 586 -0.16 -5.70 -18.59
N TRP A 587 0.19 -4.73 -17.75
CA TRP A 587 -0.58 -4.31 -16.57
C TRP A 587 -0.98 -2.85 -16.73
N HIS A 588 -2.26 -2.55 -16.53
CA HIS A 588 -2.81 -1.21 -16.55
C HIS A 588 -3.79 -1.06 -15.39
N GLY A 589 -3.44 -0.17 -14.47
CA GLY A 589 -4.16 0.12 -13.24
C GLY A 589 -5.50 0.82 -13.41
N THR A 590 -5.99 1.31 -12.27
CA THR A 590 -7.21 2.14 -12.18
C THR A 590 -7.09 3.28 -11.15
N GLY A 591 -5.92 3.43 -10.52
CA GLY A 591 -5.65 4.37 -9.45
C GLY A 591 -4.46 3.95 -8.57
N THR A 592 -3.85 4.91 -7.88
CA THR A 592 -2.67 4.67 -7.04
C THR A 592 -3.05 3.86 -5.80
N GLU A 593 -4.14 4.18 -5.12
CA GLU A 593 -4.59 3.39 -3.98
C GLU A 593 -5.04 1.98 -4.41
N ASP A 594 -5.59 1.85 -5.61
CA ASP A 594 -6.02 0.59 -6.21
C ASP A 594 -4.80 -0.30 -6.46
N PHE A 595 -3.70 0.27 -6.97
CA PHE A 595 -2.42 -0.43 -7.07
C PHE A 595 -1.95 -0.94 -5.70
N TYR A 596 -2.15 -0.20 -4.61
CA TYR A 596 -1.83 -0.65 -3.25
C TYR A 596 -2.93 -1.52 -2.62
N GLU A 597 -3.92 -1.93 -3.43
CA GLU A 597 -5.05 -2.79 -3.10
C GLU A 597 -5.94 -2.25 -1.98
N ALA A 598 -5.98 -0.92 -1.90
CA ALA A 598 -6.90 -0.11 -1.13
C ALA A 598 -8.01 0.43 -2.03
N GLY A 599 -8.69 1.50 -1.63
CA GLY A 599 -9.69 2.15 -2.48
C GLY A 599 -10.13 3.47 -1.88
N TRP A 600 -10.71 4.35 -2.70
CA TRP A 600 -11.28 5.62 -2.24
C TRP A 600 -10.26 6.48 -1.48
N TYR A 601 -9.04 6.59 -2.00
CA TYR A 601 -7.94 7.32 -1.36
C TYR A 601 -7.58 6.82 0.06
N PHE A 602 -7.67 5.52 0.34
CA PHE A 602 -7.39 4.94 1.67
C PHE A 602 -8.36 5.45 2.75
N ASN A 603 -9.67 5.41 2.48
CA ASN A 603 -10.71 6.02 3.33
C ASN A 603 -10.98 5.32 4.68
N ARG A 604 -10.23 4.28 5.07
CA ARG A 604 -10.23 3.71 6.44
C ARG A 604 -8.91 3.94 7.18
N GLY A 605 -8.05 4.84 6.68
CA GLY A 605 -6.79 5.20 7.31
C GLY A 605 -5.63 4.29 6.92
N THR A 606 -4.59 4.29 7.75
CA THR A 606 -3.38 3.48 7.55
C THR A 606 -3.62 2.02 7.86
N PHE A 607 -3.03 1.12 7.08
CA PHE A 607 -3.04 -0.31 7.37
C PHE A 607 -1.71 -0.98 6.98
N ASN A 608 -1.53 -2.19 7.51
CA ASN A 608 -0.41 -3.06 7.21
C ASN A 608 -0.91 -4.46 6.88
N ALA A 609 -0.64 -4.94 5.66
CA ALA A 609 -0.85 -6.32 5.26
C ALA A 609 0.46 -6.93 4.72
N PRO A 610 0.60 -8.26 4.68
CA PRO A 610 1.87 -8.90 4.32
C PRO A 610 2.43 -8.49 2.95
N THR A 611 1.57 -8.19 1.98
CA THR A 611 1.98 -7.85 0.62
C THR A 611 1.63 -6.43 0.19
N ASN A 612 0.94 -5.65 1.01
CA ASN A 612 0.52 -4.29 0.66
C ASN A 612 0.16 -3.49 1.92
N GLY A 613 0.21 -2.17 1.83
CA GLY A 613 -0.19 -1.30 2.95
C GLY A 613 0.11 0.16 2.68
N ASN A 614 -0.50 1.03 3.50
CA ASN A 614 -0.15 2.44 3.64
C ASN A 614 0.24 2.74 5.11
N PRO A 615 1.47 2.40 5.55
CA PRO A 615 1.84 2.50 6.96
C PRO A 615 1.87 3.93 7.49
N ALA A 616 1.93 4.93 6.62
CA ALA A 616 2.04 6.34 7.00
C ALA A 616 1.08 7.21 6.18
N HIS A 617 0.41 8.13 6.87
CA HIS A 617 -0.37 9.21 6.30
C HIS A 617 -0.22 10.44 7.19
N GLU A 618 0.27 11.53 6.62
CA GLU A 618 0.51 12.79 7.30
C GLU A 618 -0.26 13.90 6.63
N ILE A 619 -0.77 14.82 7.44
CA ILE A 619 -1.51 15.97 6.96
C ILE A 619 -1.09 17.21 7.75
N SER A 620 -0.47 18.16 7.04
CA SER A 620 0.01 19.43 7.62
C SER A 620 0.81 19.25 8.91
N SER A 621 1.62 18.20 8.97
CA SER A 621 2.38 17.76 10.15
C SER A 621 3.66 17.07 9.75
N TYR A 622 4.65 17.01 10.64
CA TYR A 622 5.85 16.16 10.50
C TYR A 622 6.61 16.35 9.16
N GLY A 623 6.66 17.59 8.66
CA GLY A 623 7.30 17.92 7.39
C GLY A 623 6.40 17.79 6.16
N CYS A 624 5.21 17.19 6.30
CA CYS A 624 4.17 17.22 5.29
C CYS A 624 3.44 18.58 5.27
N THR A 625 3.37 19.23 4.11
CA THR A 625 2.68 20.54 3.99
C THR A 625 1.17 20.38 3.82
N TYR A 626 0.74 19.51 2.90
CA TYR A 626 -0.67 19.31 2.57
C TYR A 626 -1.11 17.90 2.93
N ASP A 627 -0.84 16.92 2.08
CA ASP A 627 -1.20 15.53 2.29
C ASP A 627 -0.08 14.62 1.76
N CYS A 628 0.39 13.70 2.60
CA CYS A 628 1.49 12.82 2.28
C CYS A 628 1.15 11.38 2.64
N THR A 629 1.35 10.47 1.70
CA THR A 629 1.04 9.05 1.87
C THR A 629 2.30 8.21 1.64
N GLY A 630 2.59 7.30 2.57
CA GLY A 630 3.61 6.26 2.40
C GLY A 630 2.92 4.92 2.18
N ALA A 631 3.30 4.18 1.14
CA ALA A 631 2.70 2.91 0.76
C ALA A 631 3.74 1.87 0.30
N TYR A 632 3.35 0.60 0.27
CA TYR A 632 4.15 -0.47 -0.31
C TYR A 632 3.27 -1.55 -0.97
N ARG A 633 3.82 -2.23 -1.97
CA ARG A 633 3.26 -3.47 -2.53
C ARG A 633 4.36 -4.45 -2.88
N LEU A 634 4.19 -5.71 -2.49
CA LEU A 634 5.04 -6.85 -2.87
C LEU A 634 4.29 -7.71 -3.89
N THR A 635 4.91 -7.96 -5.04
CA THR A 635 4.32 -8.74 -6.13
C THR A 635 4.79 -10.19 -6.07
N ILE A 636 4.54 -10.90 -4.96
CA ILE A 636 5.15 -12.22 -4.70
C ILE A 636 4.59 -13.30 -5.65
N ALA A 637 3.26 -13.41 -5.77
CA ALA A 637 2.59 -14.40 -6.61
C ALA A 637 2.32 -13.90 -8.05
N ASP A 638 2.37 -12.59 -8.25
CA ASP A 638 2.08 -11.88 -9.50
C ASP A 638 3.32 -11.14 -10.07
N ALA A 639 4.53 -11.48 -9.65
CA ALA A 639 5.78 -10.80 -10.05
C ALA A 639 5.93 -10.57 -11.57
N PRO A 640 6.09 -9.31 -12.03
CA PRO A 640 6.53 -9.02 -13.39
C PRO A 640 7.93 -9.56 -13.66
N SER A 641 8.02 -10.59 -14.49
CA SER A 641 9.29 -11.15 -14.99
C SER A 641 9.59 -10.61 -16.39
N PHE A 642 10.86 -10.39 -16.69
CA PHE A 642 11.30 -9.80 -17.94
C PHE A 642 12.63 -10.39 -18.41
N HIS A 643 12.85 -10.44 -19.71
CA HIS A 643 14.06 -10.97 -20.35
C HIS A 643 14.83 -9.93 -21.19
N ASP A 644 14.14 -8.93 -21.75
CA ASP A 644 14.76 -7.85 -22.54
C ASP A 644 14.75 -6.47 -21.86
N GLY A 645 13.77 -6.21 -20.99
CA GLY A 645 13.72 -5.03 -20.13
C GLY A 645 12.36 -4.87 -19.44
N LEU A 646 12.30 -3.97 -18.47
CA LEU A 646 11.08 -3.60 -17.77
C LEU A 646 10.99 -2.08 -17.65
N ARG A 647 9.84 -1.54 -18.01
CA ARG A 647 9.39 -0.20 -17.62
C ARG A 647 8.13 -0.34 -16.77
N PHE A 648 8.24 -0.02 -15.49
CA PHE A 648 7.13 0.03 -14.54
C PHE A 648 6.95 1.47 -14.07
N THR A 649 5.84 2.08 -14.45
CA THR A 649 5.48 3.46 -14.14
C THR A 649 4.17 3.56 -13.39
N ILE A 650 3.90 4.74 -12.82
CA ILE A 650 2.62 5.13 -12.25
C ILE A 650 2.34 6.59 -12.60
N GLU A 651 1.09 6.89 -12.94
CA GLU A 651 0.67 8.28 -13.11
C GLU A 651 0.60 9.00 -11.75
N HIS A 652 0.56 10.32 -11.77
CA HIS A 652 0.46 11.15 -10.56
C HIS A 652 -0.79 12.03 -10.63
N GLY A 653 -1.95 11.39 -10.48
CA GLY A 653 -3.27 11.93 -10.76
C GLY A 653 -3.86 11.46 -12.09
N PRO A 654 -5.08 11.91 -12.45
CA PRO A 654 -5.90 11.31 -13.51
C PRO A 654 -5.27 11.24 -14.91
N ALA A 655 -4.27 12.07 -15.16
CA ALA A 655 -3.53 12.10 -16.43
C ALA A 655 -2.06 12.50 -16.23
N SER A 656 -1.47 12.14 -15.09
CA SER A 656 -0.15 12.65 -14.66
C SER A 656 -0.09 14.18 -14.62
N ASP A 657 -1.09 14.81 -14.00
CA ASP A 657 -1.28 16.26 -14.02
C ASP A 657 -1.33 16.91 -12.62
N MET A 658 -1.25 16.12 -11.55
CA MET A 658 -1.25 16.66 -10.19
C MET A 658 0.18 16.84 -9.66
N PRO A 659 0.49 17.98 -9.02
CA PRO A 659 1.82 18.24 -8.49
C PRO A 659 2.10 17.40 -7.23
N ALA A 660 3.23 16.70 -7.22
CA ALA A 660 3.71 15.93 -6.09
C ALA A 660 5.24 15.72 -6.12
N ASP A 661 5.83 15.40 -4.96
CA ASP A 661 7.18 14.88 -4.86
C ASP A 661 7.11 13.39 -4.51
N TYR A 662 7.63 12.54 -5.40
CA TYR A 662 7.58 11.08 -5.25
C TYR A 662 8.97 10.52 -5.00
N ALA A 663 9.07 9.65 -4.00
CA ALA A 663 10.23 8.80 -3.75
C ALA A 663 9.81 7.33 -3.72
N SER A 664 10.64 6.43 -4.24
CA SER A 664 10.34 5.00 -4.25
C SER A 664 11.60 4.17 -4.14
N THR A 665 11.45 2.92 -3.69
CA THR A 665 12.47 1.87 -3.85
C THR A 665 11.87 0.64 -4.50
N ALA A 666 12.25 0.38 -5.74
CA ALA A 666 11.90 -0.85 -6.44
C ALA A 666 12.82 -2.00 -6.00
N TYR A 667 12.23 -3.12 -5.58
CA TYR A 667 12.93 -4.35 -5.26
C TYR A 667 12.83 -5.32 -6.43
N TRP A 668 13.96 -5.86 -6.87
CA TRP A 668 14.00 -6.78 -8.00
C TRP A 668 15.21 -7.71 -7.96
N TYR A 669 15.14 -8.79 -8.72
CA TYR A 669 16.28 -9.67 -8.99
C TYR A 669 16.74 -9.50 -10.43
N GLY A 670 18.03 -9.32 -10.64
CA GLY A 670 18.67 -9.24 -11.96
C GLY A 670 19.91 -10.14 -12.05
N PRO A 671 20.54 -10.29 -13.22
CA PRO A 671 21.75 -11.09 -13.37
C PRO A 671 22.91 -10.52 -12.55
N GLY A 672 23.76 -11.41 -12.03
CA GLY A 672 24.97 -11.04 -11.28
C GLY A 672 26.09 -10.46 -12.16
N ASP A 673 26.18 -10.90 -13.42
CA ASP A 673 27.24 -10.56 -14.38
C ASP A 673 26.71 -9.64 -15.50
N GLU A 674 26.77 -8.32 -15.34
CA GLU A 674 26.53 -7.36 -16.44
C GLU A 674 27.77 -6.55 -16.84
N ALA A 675 28.94 -6.95 -16.36
CA ALA A 675 30.19 -6.42 -16.88
C ALA A 675 30.46 -7.05 -18.26
N GLY A 676 29.91 -6.49 -19.35
CA GLY A 676 30.44 -6.77 -20.69
C GLY A 676 29.50 -6.74 -21.90
N ARG A 677 28.23 -6.36 -21.78
CA ARG A 677 27.38 -6.13 -22.96
C ARG A 677 27.06 -4.65 -23.11
N SER A 678 28.09 -3.83 -23.30
CA SER A 678 27.91 -2.53 -23.94
C SER A 678 27.33 -2.76 -25.34
N ALA A 679 26.28 -2.01 -25.64
CA ALA A 679 25.63 -1.93 -26.95
C ALA A 679 26.68 -1.91 -28.08
N GLY A 680 26.74 -3.03 -28.80
CA GLY A 680 27.51 -3.20 -30.00
C GLY A 680 26.63 -3.90 -31.03
N ARG A 681 25.64 -3.15 -31.53
CA ARG A 681 25.06 -3.31 -32.87
C ARG A 681 24.24 -2.07 -33.23
#